data_AF-A0A0V1CWN5-F1
#
_entry.id   AF-A0A0V1CWN5-F1
#
_cell.length_a   1.000
_cell.length_b   1.000
_cell.length_c   1.000
_cell.angle_alpha   90.00
_cell.angle_beta   90.00
_cell.angle_gamma   90.00
#
_symmetry.space_group_name_H-M   'P 1'
#
loop_
_entity.id
_entity.type
_entity.pdbx_description
1 polymer ?
#
loop_
_entity_poly.entity_id
_entity_poly.type
_entity_poly.pdbx_seq_one_letter_code
_entity_poly.pdbx_strand_id
1 'polypeptide(L)'
;MTSLIQFEALSGVMDDSPPCYVLEVGEFHFMLDCGWDSSFNMDFIERAQKWAPRIDAVLLSYPDIAHIGALPYLVGKCGLSCPIYATVPVYRMGQMFLYDWYQSFQNYEDFQIFSLDDVDQVFDKVLQVKYNQQVSMKGRGHGLQIVPLPAGHMIGGTIWRITKMGEEEIVYAVDFNHKKERHLNGCLLESIARPNLLITDAYMCGTALLRRKFRDEALLSTILKTLRSGGNVLIVVDTAGRVLELVQLLDQLWHNAEAGLLLYSLIFMNSVAFNVVEFAKSQVEWMSERMLRMFEEGRNNPFQFRHAQLCHSLAELARLRSPKVLSCRDAFFSDKVVLASQPDLDSGFSRELFLDWCIDAKNCIILTSRARIGSLCSKLIEMASSPERIGTKQITVQVKRRFDDYGEVIHAKSYLQLETKVRMVDLMRDRMGEDQENGVATPGEVHDIPTKCIQFVQTVEVFAQLEFIDFEGRTDVDSLKKILQMSKPKQIILVHGMAEQTEKLANYCRKSLNMAEDKVFTPRLGDLVDATIESHMYQLKLTDALLNSLKFVHVKDVEIAWVNGLIKHNCSEEETEDQKITAMDVDDEKNAENAVDIGSDDIPYLDLLPSSEIPSHDAVFVGDPKLSDLKQALMLDGFQAEFSHGVLVVNNVLSIRKRADGQLHVEGIVCKDYYAIRDQFHANYFFYICIVVLHSCLMVETEPRHVIVVGSGLAGLSAALAAFNQGSRVTILEGEPNIGGNSAKATSGINGCNTSTQRVNGVQDDAKLFFSDTMKAGHGINDMQLVDLLTKSSADAIDRLTEIGVDLSDLVILGGHSVRRTHRIPAKNGKPVPVGFHIVRTVHQHLLNKANSVGDDRLKVMTNVRAVSLITDADGSVVVGLRFEHADTKETGQLYADSIVLATGGYSNDHTSDSLLEEFAKSKIDYPTTNGPFAVGSGVKMARLIGAKLIDMDKVQVHPTGFVDPEQPDAGTKFLAAEALRGSGALLLDHSGQRFANELGPRDYLTGRIESQCKQSKDVGRKTAYMLLNDEAVDLFGRPSFEFYWKKKNFFTKTDNVEQLAKLLNVETELVNATLKQYAEAADGARDDPFGKTVFPVIFDPGRPIYVARITPVIHYTMGGLKIDIHSQVLREDGSKISGLYAAGEVSGGVHGANRLGGNSLLECAVFGAIAGKYAAMVPVGAQAGDL
;
A
#
# COMPACT_ATOMS: atom_id res chain seq x y z
N MET A 1 15.42 12.30 51.76
CA MET A 1 14.02 12.18 52.23
C MET A 1 13.23 11.49 51.13
N THR A 2 12.37 10.53 51.47
CA THR A 2 11.48 9.86 50.51
C THR A 2 10.43 10.85 49.99
N SER A 3 10.24 10.95 48.68
CA SER A 3 9.22 11.84 48.12
C SER A 3 7.82 11.30 48.32
N LEU A 4 6.95 12.17 48.84
CA LEU A 4 5.51 11.94 48.90
C LEU A 4 4.95 11.80 47.48
N ILE A 5 4.20 10.73 47.21
CA ILE A 5 3.51 10.52 45.94
C ILE A 5 2.02 10.30 46.24
N GLN A 6 1.20 11.28 45.90
CA GLN A 6 -0.26 11.21 46.08
C GLN A 6 -0.99 11.33 44.76
N PHE A 7 -2.08 10.57 44.62
CA PHE A 7 -2.91 10.53 43.42
C PHE A 7 -4.37 10.76 43.79
N GLU A 8 -5.03 11.72 43.15
CA GLU A 8 -6.45 12.01 43.29
C GLU A 8 -7.14 11.96 41.93
N ALA A 9 -8.27 11.25 41.85
CA ALA A 9 -9.08 11.18 40.64
C ALA A 9 -10.25 12.18 40.67
N LEU A 10 -10.25 13.12 39.72
CA LEU A 10 -11.30 14.13 39.55
C LEU A 10 -12.46 13.62 38.67
N SER A 11 -12.12 12.78 37.68
CA SER A 11 -13.00 12.02 36.79
C SER A 11 -12.29 10.77 36.27
N GLY A 12 -12.99 9.93 35.49
CA GLY A 12 -12.41 8.77 34.81
C GLY A 12 -12.05 7.61 35.72
N VAL A 13 -12.85 7.33 36.76
CA VAL A 13 -12.63 6.20 37.67
C VAL A 13 -13.94 5.48 37.97
N MET A 14 -13.91 4.15 37.89
CA MET A 14 -15.07 3.27 38.08
C MET A 14 -16.23 3.49 37.08
N ASP A 15 -16.02 4.34 36.08
CA ASP A 15 -16.91 4.68 34.98
C ASP A 15 -16.11 4.85 33.68
N ASP A 16 -16.80 5.27 32.61
CA ASP A 16 -16.22 5.60 31.29
C ASP A 16 -16.08 7.11 31.07
N SER A 17 -16.16 7.91 32.14
CA SER A 17 -16.00 9.35 32.00
C SER A 17 -14.56 9.69 31.55
N PRO A 18 -14.37 10.82 30.84
CA PRO A 18 -13.06 11.26 30.39
C PRO A 18 -12.02 11.38 31.53
N PRO A 19 -10.75 10.97 31.32
CA PRO A 19 -9.70 11.06 32.33
C PRO A 19 -9.35 12.50 32.72
N CYS A 20 -9.24 12.71 34.03
CA CYS A 20 -8.61 13.89 34.62
C CYS A 20 -8.17 13.58 36.05
N TYR A 21 -6.85 13.64 36.29
CA TYR A 21 -6.26 13.24 37.56
C TYR A 21 -5.28 14.29 38.08
N VAL A 22 -5.05 14.29 39.38
CA VAL A 22 -4.00 15.10 40.03
C VAL A 22 -2.98 14.15 40.63
N LEU A 23 -1.70 14.35 40.26
CA LEU A 23 -0.57 13.62 40.78
C LEU A 23 0.37 14.60 41.49
N GLU A 24 0.48 14.45 42.80
CA GLU A 24 1.43 15.20 43.63
C GLU A 24 2.72 14.40 43.79
N VAL A 25 3.85 15.04 43.49
CA VAL A 25 5.19 14.47 43.68
C VAL A 25 6.04 15.45 44.48
N GLY A 26 6.24 15.16 45.76
CA GLY A 26 6.81 16.12 46.71
C GLY A 26 5.85 17.28 46.97
N GLU A 27 6.17 18.49 46.52
CA GLU A 27 5.31 19.68 46.61
C GLU A 27 4.76 20.14 45.25
N PHE A 28 5.01 19.34 44.20
CA PHE A 28 4.68 19.69 42.82
C PHE A 28 3.43 18.96 42.34
N HIS A 29 2.47 19.69 41.80
CA HIS A 29 1.18 19.14 41.38
C HIS A 29 1.09 19.06 39.86
N PHE A 30 1.06 17.84 39.33
CA PHE A 30 0.73 17.57 37.94
C PHE A 30 -0.78 17.36 37.80
N MET A 31 -1.37 17.98 36.80
CA MET A 31 -2.69 17.60 36.30
C MET A 31 -2.49 16.69 35.07
N LEU A 32 -2.89 15.43 35.19
CA LEU A 32 -2.76 14.41 34.15
C LEU A 32 -4.06 14.35 33.36
N ASP A 33 -3.99 14.81 32.11
CA ASP A 33 -5.13 15.01 31.22
C ASP A 33 -6.26 15.89 31.80
N CYS A 34 -7.07 16.44 30.89
CA CYS A 34 -8.18 17.35 31.19
C CYS A 34 -9.33 17.04 30.24
N GLY A 35 -9.79 15.78 30.27
CA GLY A 35 -10.87 15.30 29.43
C GLY A 35 -12.21 15.95 29.70
N TRP A 36 -13.03 16.08 28.65
CA TRP A 36 -14.46 16.37 28.81
C TRP A 36 -15.28 15.58 27.79
N ASP A 37 -16.59 15.74 27.83
CA ASP A 37 -17.52 15.07 26.92
C ASP A 37 -18.67 16.01 26.53
N SER A 38 -19.46 15.58 25.55
CA SER A 38 -20.60 16.35 25.02
C SER A 38 -21.76 16.51 26.01
N SER A 39 -21.69 15.91 27.21
CA SER A 39 -22.67 16.19 28.28
C SER A 39 -22.37 17.48 29.03
N PHE A 40 -21.15 18.01 28.89
CA PHE A 40 -20.67 19.22 29.56
C PHE A 40 -20.96 19.22 31.06
N ASN A 41 -20.69 18.10 31.72
CA ASN A 41 -20.96 17.96 33.14
C ASN A 41 -20.17 18.99 33.97
N MET A 42 -20.88 19.92 34.59
CA MET A 42 -20.31 21.00 35.40
C MET A 42 -19.83 20.52 36.78
N ASP A 43 -20.34 19.41 37.31
CA ASP A 43 -19.91 18.87 38.61
C ASP A 43 -18.42 18.49 38.58
N PHE A 44 -17.94 18.02 37.43
CA PHE A 44 -16.52 17.76 37.20
C PHE A 44 -15.71 19.07 37.18
N ILE A 45 -16.20 20.08 36.46
CA ILE A 45 -15.54 21.38 36.39
C ILE A 45 -15.42 22.04 37.77
N GLU A 46 -16.45 21.94 38.62
CA GLU A 46 -16.40 22.45 39.99
C GLU A 46 -15.32 21.77 40.85
N ARG A 47 -15.04 20.48 40.61
CA ARG A 47 -13.93 19.76 41.27
C ARG A 47 -12.59 20.21 40.73
N ALA A 48 -12.43 20.27 39.41
CA ALA A 48 -11.19 20.69 38.76
C ALA A 48 -10.84 22.16 39.05
N GLN A 49 -11.84 23.04 39.13
CA GLN A 49 -11.66 24.47 39.44
C GLN A 49 -11.03 24.69 40.83
N LYS A 50 -11.32 23.83 41.83
CA LYS A 50 -10.69 23.91 43.16
C LYS A 50 -9.18 23.68 43.10
N TRP A 51 -8.74 22.86 42.14
CA TRP A 51 -7.34 22.52 41.93
C TRP A 51 -6.61 23.51 41.02
N ALA A 52 -7.31 24.17 40.09
CA ALA A 52 -6.70 25.03 39.07
C ALA A 52 -5.63 26.03 39.58
N PRO A 53 -5.77 26.71 40.73
CA PRO A 53 -4.73 27.61 41.24
C PRO A 53 -3.49 26.91 41.84
N ARG A 54 -3.59 25.61 42.15
CA ARG A 54 -2.55 24.81 42.79
C ARG A 54 -1.73 23.98 41.80
N ILE A 55 -2.25 23.75 40.60
CA ILE A 55 -1.57 22.97 39.56
C ILE A 55 -0.35 23.73 39.04
N ASP A 56 0.78 23.03 39.01
CA ASP A 56 2.06 23.58 38.54
C ASP A 56 2.32 23.26 37.06
N ALA A 57 1.83 22.11 36.57
CA ALA A 57 1.93 21.72 35.16
C ALA A 57 0.79 20.78 34.75
N VAL A 58 0.36 20.87 33.49
CA VAL A 58 -0.57 19.91 32.88
C VAL A 58 0.19 19.02 31.91
N LEU A 59 -0.06 17.71 31.94
CA LEU A 59 0.49 16.75 30.98
C LEU A 59 -0.65 16.21 30.11
N LEU A 60 -0.56 16.37 28.79
CA LEU A 60 -1.57 15.88 27.85
C LEU A 60 -1.10 14.63 27.11
N SER A 61 -1.93 13.60 27.09
CA SER A 61 -1.63 12.30 26.49
C SER A 61 -2.02 12.26 25.01
N TYR A 62 -3.21 12.72 24.65
CA TYR A 62 -3.79 12.57 23.31
C TYR A 62 -4.50 13.85 22.82
N PRO A 63 -4.70 14.03 21.50
CA PRO A 63 -5.31 15.25 20.94
C PRO A 63 -6.85 15.28 21.02
N ASP A 64 -7.52 14.23 21.48
CA ASP A 64 -8.98 14.11 21.42
C ASP A 64 -9.70 14.75 22.62
N ILE A 65 -11.01 14.94 22.47
CA ILE A 65 -11.86 15.62 23.46
C ILE A 65 -11.82 14.91 24.83
N ALA A 66 -11.66 13.58 24.83
CA ALA A 66 -11.55 12.79 26.06
C ALA A 66 -10.30 13.11 26.88
N HIS A 67 -9.30 13.81 26.34
CA HIS A 67 -8.07 14.15 27.07
C HIS A 67 -7.81 15.65 27.17
N ILE A 68 -8.36 16.49 26.27
CA ILE A 68 -8.13 17.95 26.25
C ILE A 68 -9.40 18.80 26.40
N GLY A 69 -10.59 18.18 26.34
CA GLY A 69 -11.88 18.86 26.16
C GLY A 69 -12.20 19.93 27.20
N ALA A 70 -11.72 19.80 28.43
CA ALA A 70 -12.02 20.74 29.51
C ALA A 70 -11.10 21.97 29.52
N LEU A 71 -9.96 21.92 28.82
CA LEU A 71 -8.94 22.98 28.89
C LEU A 71 -9.45 24.37 28.49
N PRO A 72 -10.24 24.56 27.41
CA PRO A 72 -10.72 25.89 27.04
C PRO A 72 -11.50 26.55 28.18
N TYR A 73 -12.32 25.76 28.88
CA TYR A 73 -13.08 26.25 30.03
C TYR A 73 -12.17 26.49 31.24
N LEU A 74 -11.25 25.57 31.55
CA LEU A 74 -10.38 25.68 32.71
C LEU A 74 -9.40 26.86 32.61
N VAL A 75 -8.84 27.09 31.42
CA VAL A 75 -7.91 28.20 31.15
C VAL A 75 -8.67 29.52 31.04
N GLY A 76 -9.67 29.59 30.16
CA GLY A 76 -10.39 30.84 29.87
C GLY A 76 -11.27 31.33 31.03
N LYS A 77 -11.87 30.41 31.80
CA LYS A 77 -12.90 30.75 32.80
C LYS A 77 -12.55 30.35 34.24
N CYS A 78 -11.77 29.29 34.45
CA CYS A 78 -11.38 28.85 35.80
C CYS A 78 -9.99 29.32 36.26
N GLY A 79 -9.24 30.03 35.43
CA GLY A 79 -7.97 30.66 35.80
C GLY A 79 -6.77 29.71 35.87
N LEU A 80 -6.79 28.58 35.16
CA LEU A 80 -5.64 27.69 35.05
C LEU A 80 -4.51 28.37 34.25
N SER A 81 -3.43 28.78 34.93
CA SER A 81 -2.38 29.61 34.33
C SER A 81 -1.04 28.91 34.08
N CYS A 82 -0.90 27.64 34.48
CA CYS A 82 0.33 26.87 34.43
C CYS A 82 0.76 26.47 32.99
N PRO A 83 2.04 26.10 32.78
CA PRO A 83 2.47 25.50 31.52
C PRO A 83 1.77 24.16 31.23
N ILE A 84 1.41 23.95 29.96
CA ILE A 84 0.79 22.72 29.47
C ILE A 84 1.80 22.00 28.59
N TYR A 85 2.13 20.75 28.88
CA TYR A 85 3.08 19.97 28.09
C TYR A 85 2.36 18.98 27.20
N ALA A 86 2.67 19.04 25.91
CA ALA A 86 2.10 18.16 24.89
C ALA A 86 3.10 17.94 23.76
N THR A 87 2.97 16.85 23.03
CA THR A 87 3.78 16.65 21.82
C THR A 87 3.29 17.56 20.67
N VAL A 88 4.14 17.75 19.66
CA VAL A 88 3.81 18.60 18.49
C VAL A 88 2.50 18.15 17.80
N PRO A 89 2.23 16.85 17.58
CA PRO A 89 0.95 16.44 17.00
C PRO A 89 -0.23 16.60 17.96
N VAL A 90 -0.05 16.37 19.26
CA VAL A 90 -1.12 16.62 20.26
C VAL A 90 -1.52 18.10 20.27
N TYR A 91 -0.54 19.00 20.16
CA TYR A 91 -0.77 20.43 20.01
C TYR A 91 -1.57 20.77 18.74
N ARG A 92 -1.08 20.37 17.55
CA ARG A 92 -1.72 20.74 16.27
C ARG A 92 -3.07 20.07 16.06
N MET A 93 -3.14 18.76 16.28
CA MET A 93 -4.37 18.00 16.08
C MET A 93 -5.39 18.32 17.18
N GLY A 94 -4.94 18.53 18.43
CA GLY A 94 -5.81 18.93 19.52
C GLY A 94 -6.53 20.25 19.26
N GLN A 95 -5.83 21.22 18.65
CA GLN A 95 -6.47 22.46 18.23
C GLN A 95 -7.57 22.20 17.20
N MET A 96 -7.35 21.28 16.25
CA MET A 96 -8.36 20.90 15.25
C MET A 96 -9.56 20.19 15.88
N PHE A 97 -9.34 19.32 16.87
CA PHE A 97 -10.42 18.67 17.62
C PHE A 97 -11.31 19.71 18.31
N LEU A 98 -10.72 20.69 19.01
CA LEU A 98 -11.48 21.71 19.72
C LEU A 98 -12.19 22.70 18.77
N TYR A 99 -11.57 23.05 17.65
CA TYR A 99 -12.23 23.85 16.61
C TYR A 99 -13.42 23.13 15.97
N ASP A 100 -13.25 21.85 15.60
CA ASP A 100 -14.33 21.06 15.02
C ASP A 100 -15.45 20.83 16.05
N TRP A 101 -15.12 20.63 17.33
CA TRP A 101 -16.11 20.46 18.40
C TRP A 101 -16.89 21.74 18.69
N TYR A 102 -16.23 22.90 18.73
CA TYR A 102 -16.92 24.19 18.83
C TYR A 102 -17.85 24.41 17.64
N GLN A 103 -17.35 24.23 16.41
CA GLN A 103 -18.13 24.43 15.19
C GLN A 103 -19.29 23.42 15.09
N SER A 104 -19.10 22.17 15.54
CA SER A 104 -20.13 21.14 15.50
C SER A 104 -21.34 21.45 16.38
N PHE A 105 -21.16 22.22 17.47
CA PHE A 105 -22.27 22.76 18.25
C PHE A 105 -22.78 24.09 17.71
N GLN A 106 -21.88 25.04 17.42
CA GLN A 106 -22.25 26.39 16.99
C GLN A 106 -23.12 26.41 15.72
N ASN A 107 -22.92 25.44 14.82
CA ASN A 107 -23.71 25.28 13.60
C ASN A 107 -25.20 24.94 13.86
N TYR A 108 -25.54 24.35 15.01
CA TYR A 108 -26.90 23.85 15.30
C TYR A 108 -27.51 24.41 16.58
N GLU A 109 -26.71 24.98 17.47
CA GLU A 109 -27.15 25.66 18.69
C GLU A 109 -26.32 26.91 19.00
N ASP A 110 -26.81 27.75 19.90
CA ASP A 110 -26.05 28.89 20.40
C ASP A 110 -25.11 28.40 21.52
N PHE A 111 -23.92 27.96 21.12
CA PHE A 111 -22.94 27.37 22.01
C PHE A 111 -22.18 28.46 22.79
N GLN A 112 -22.32 28.49 24.12
CA GLN A 112 -21.75 29.54 24.98
C GLN A 112 -20.77 29.02 26.06
N ILE A 113 -20.47 27.72 26.04
CA ILE A 113 -19.65 27.09 27.09
C ILE A 113 -18.21 27.59 27.02
N PHE A 114 -17.61 27.65 25.83
CA PHE A 114 -16.32 28.29 25.57
C PHE A 114 -16.31 28.84 24.13
N SER A 115 -15.45 29.81 23.85
CA SER A 115 -15.26 30.41 22.51
C SER A 115 -14.02 29.88 21.80
N LEU A 116 -13.84 30.22 20.52
CA LEU A 116 -12.59 29.94 19.80
C LEU A 116 -11.39 30.70 20.41
N ASP A 117 -11.61 31.89 20.97
CA ASP A 117 -10.56 32.64 21.67
C ASP A 117 -10.09 31.90 22.94
N ASP A 118 -11.00 31.21 23.63
CA ASP A 118 -10.65 30.36 24.79
C ASP A 118 -9.79 29.17 24.34
N VAL A 119 -10.08 28.60 23.16
CA VAL A 119 -9.26 27.52 22.57
C VAL A 119 -7.86 28.04 22.26
N ASP A 120 -7.74 29.19 21.60
CA ASP A 120 -6.42 29.78 21.28
C ASP A 120 -5.59 30.10 22.52
N GLN A 121 -6.21 30.63 23.58
CA GLN A 121 -5.54 30.88 24.86
C GLN A 121 -4.95 29.61 25.49
N VAL A 122 -5.59 28.45 25.34
CA VAL A 122 -5.04 27.17 25.79
C VAL A 122 -3.77 26.87 25.02
N PHE A 123 -3.82 26.90 23.68
CA PHE A 123 -2.70 26.50 22.84
C PHE A 123 -1.52 27.48 22.92
N ASP A 124 -1.75 28.76 23.18
CA ASP A 124 -0.67 29.72 23.48
C ASP A 124 0.15 29.34 24.72
N LYS A 125 -0.43 28.59 25.66
CA LYS A 125 0.24 28.09 26.87
C LYS A 125 0.90 26.72 26.70
N VAL A 126 0.70 26.06 25.55
CA VAL A 126 1.22 24.70 25.32
C VAL A 126 2.69 24.74 24.92
N LEU A 127 3.51 24.11 25.74
CA LEU A 127 4.91 23.82 25.48
C LEU A 127 5.04 22.50 24.72
N GLN A 128 5.44 22.62 23.46
CA GLN A 128 5.61 21.49 22.55
C GLN A 128 6.89 20.72 22.86
N VAL A 129 6.76 19.41 23.11
CA VAL A 129 7.90 18.50 23.39
C VAL A 129 8.01 17.39 22.33
N LYS A 130 9.20 16.82 22.17
CA LYS A 130 9.47 15.68 21.28
C LYS A 130 9.57 14.37 22.06
N TYR A 131 9.27 13.24 21.42
CA TYR A 131 9.49 11.93 22.06
C TYR A 131 10.93 11.78 22.54
N ASN A 132 11.08 11.17 23.72
CA ASN A 132 12.34 11.00 24.44
C ASN A 132 13.04 12.31 24.84
N GLN A 133 12.41 13.48 24.64
CA GLN A 133 12.96 14.74 25.11
C GLN A 133 12.87 14.80 26.63
N GLN A 134 14.00 15.08 27.25
CA GLN A 134 14.12 15.27 28.68
C GLN A 134 13.80 16.71 29.04
N VAL A 135 12.74 16.93 29.83
CA VAL A 135 12.34 18.28 30.26
C VAL A 135 12.38 18.35 31.78
N SER A 136 13.33 19.12 32.31
CA SER A 136 13.45 19.38 33.75
C SER A 136 12.47 20.46 34.18
N MET A 137 11.75 20.22 35.27
CA MET A 137 10.81 21.18 35.84
C MET A 137 11.56 22.31 36.57
N LYS A 138 10.94 23.49 36.62
CA LYS A 138 11.49 24.69 37.27
C LYS A 138 10.74 25.01 38.56
N GLY A 139 11.34 25.84 39.42
CA GLY A 139 10.70 26.30 40.67
C GLY A 139 10.52 25.16 41.68
N ARG A 140 9.28 24.99 42.18
CA ARG A 140 8.92 23.94 43.15
C ARG A 140 9.18 22.51 42.63
N GLY A 141 9.30 22.35 41.31
CA GLY A 141 9.60 21.06 40.68
C GLY A 141 11.09 20.79 40.48
N HIS A 142 12.00 21.55 41.11
CA HIS A 142 13.44 21.34 40.92
C HIS A 142 13.84 19.89 41.23
N GLY A 143 14.52 19.24 40.28
CA GLY A 143 14.88 17.82 40.37
C GLY A 143 13.84 16.85 39.79
N LEU A 144 12.65 17.32 39.38
CA LEU A 144 11.69 16.54 38.59
C LEU A 144 11.97 16.69 37.10
N GLN A 145 11.73 15.60 36.38
CA GLN A 145 11.92 15.52 34.95
C GLN A 145 10.80 14.71 34.32
N ILE A 146 10.28 15.19 33.19
CA ILE A 146 9.29 14.49 32.38
C ILE A 146 9.91 14.07 31.06
N VAL A 147 9.50 12.90 30.57
CA VAL A 147 9.89 12.35 29.28
C VAL A 147 8.65 11.78 28.58
N PRO A 148 8.26 12.32 27.41
CA PRO A 148 7.17 11.78 26.62
C PRO A 148 7.65 10.57 25.81
N LEU A 149 6.93 9.46 25.91
CA LEU A 149 7.17 8.21 25.17
C LEU A 149 6.02 7.93 24.21
N PRO A 150 6.24 7.25 23.08
CA PRO A 150 5.19 6.98 22.11
C PRO A 150 4.16 5.97 22.65
N ALA A 151 2.88 6.33 22.60
CA ALA A 151 1.77 5.50 23.08
C ALA A 151 1.09 4.66 21.99
N GLY A 152 1.23 5.02 20.71
CA GLY A 152 0.77 4.22 19.55
C GLY A 152 -0.74 4.23 19.26
N HIS A 153 -1.56 4.94 20.04
CA HIS A 153 -3.02 5.01 19.86
C HIS A 153 -3.46 6.09 18.86
N MET A 154 -3.06 7.35 19.06
CA MET A 154 -3.25 8.46 18.11
C MET A 154 -1.90 9.11 17.77
N ILE A 155 -1.87 9.90 16.69
CA ILE A 155 -0.65 10.61 16.29
C ILE A 155 -0.19 11.56 17.40
N GLY A 156 1.10 11.47 17.75
CA GLY A 156 1.67 12.20 18.90
C GLY A 156 1.26 11.69 20.28
N GLY A 157 0.43 10.64 20.36
CA GLY A 157 -0.04 10.08 21.61
C GLY A 157 1.09 9.69 22.56
N THR A 158 0.98 10.06 23.83
CA THR A 158 2.09 10.08 24.77
C THR A 158 1.82 9.27 26.03
N ILE A 159 2.81 8.45 26.41
CA ILE A 159 2.99 7.89 27.75
C ILE A 159 3.97 8.81 28.48
N TRP A 160 3.60 9.29 29.65
CA TRP A 160 4.45 10.21 30.42
C TRP A 160 5.28 9.44 31.43
N ARG A 161 6.61 9.54 31.29
CA ARG A 161 7.55 9.06 32.31
C ARG A 161 8.02 10.24 33.15
N ILE A 162 7.75 10.17 34.45
CA ILE A 162 8.08 11.20 35.43
C ILE A 162 9.16 10.63 36.35
N THR A 163 10.30 11.30 36.43
CA THR A 163 11.46 10.87 37.21
C THR A 163 11.93 11.98 38.12
N LYS A 164 12.24 11.67 39.37
CA LYS A 164 12.90 12.59 40.29
C LYS A 164 14.37 12.20 40.46
N MET A 165 15.26 13.19 40.52
CA MET A 165 16.70 12.99 40.69
C MET A 165 16.99 12.10 41.90
N GLY A 166 17.63 10.96 41.66
CA GLY A 166 17.94 10.00 42.71
C GLY A 166 16.73 9.26 43.28
N GLU A 167 15.63 9.12 42.53
CA GLU A 167 14.48 8.26 42.82
C GLU A 167 14.07 7.44 41.60
N GLU A 168 13.15 6.48 41.80
CA GLU A 168 12.69 5.55 40.77
C GLU A 168 11.48 6.10 39.99
N GLU A 169 11.17 5.50 38.84
CA GLU A 169 10.32 6.10 37.80
C GLU A 169 8.79 5.93 38.06
N ILE A 170 8.01 6.99 37.82
CA ILE A 170 6.54 6.98 37.73
C ILE A 170 6.14 7.00 36.26
N VAL A 171 5.23 6.12 35.85
CA VAL A 171 4.75 6.01 34.46
C VAL A 171 3.25 6.17 34.42
N TYR A 172 2.79 7.19 33.67
CA TYR A 172 1.38 7.39 33.34
C TYR A 172 1.14 6.94 31.90
N ALA A 173 0.42 5.82 31.75
CA ALA A 173 0.18 5.14 30.50
C ALA A 173 -1.31 4.76 30.37
N VAL A 174 -2.11 5.68 29.84
CA VAL A 174 -3.53 5.44 29.53
C VAL A 174 -3.74 5.27 28.03
N ASP A 175 -4.76 4.50 27.65
CA ASP A 175 -5.28 4.33 26.29
C ASP A 175 -4.24 3.89 25.23
N PHE A 176 -3.13 3.29 25.66
CA PHE A 176 -2.02 2.98 24.78
C PHE A 176 -2.27 1.73 23.90
N ASN A 177 -1.53 1.66 22.81
CA ASN A 177 -1.57 0.56 21.85
C ASN A 177 -0.19 -0.06 21.63
N HIS A 178 -0.03 -1.31 22.03
CA HIS A 178 1.20 -2.08 21.76
C HIS A 178 1.29 -2.60 20.31
N LYS A 179 0.17 -2.65 19.57
CA LYS A 179 0.15 -3.21 18.22
C LYS A 179 0.64 -2.18 17.21
N LYS A 180 1.46 -2.64 16.25
CA LYS A 180 1.82 -1.84 15.09
C LYS A 180 0.64 -1.72 14.13
N GLU A 181 0.22 -0.49 13.85
CA GLU A 181 -0.85 -0.18 12.91
C GLU A 181 -0.29 0.21 11.53
N ARG A 182 -1.11 0.72 10.59
CA ARG A 182 -0.58 1.18 9.30
C ARG A 182 0.21 2.47 9.51
N HIS A 183 -0.40 3.47 10.14
CA HIS A 183 0.21 4.79 10.28
C HIS A 183 1.07 4.96 11.55
N LEU A 184 0.87 4.19 12.63
CA LEU A 184 1.65 4.33 13.87
C LEU A 184 2.42 3.05 14.25
N ASN A 185 3.55 3.24 14.93
CA ASN A 185 4.24 2.18 15.65
C ASN A 185 3.51 1.88 16.96
N GLY A 186 3.67 0.66 17.48
CA GLY A 186 3.18 0.32 18.82
C GLY A 186 4.03 0.98 19.92
N CYS A 187 3.46 1.12 21.11
CA CYS A 187 4.18 1.59 22.28
C CYS A 187 5.29 0.63 22.71
N LEU A 188 6.31 1.16 23.39
CA LEU A 188 7.44 0.38 23.94
C LEU A 188 7.38 0.33 25.47
N LEU A 189 6.21 0.11 26.06
CA LEU A 189 6.07 0.04 27.52
C LEU A 189 6.90 -1.11 28.12
N GLU A 190 7.16 -2.16 27.34
CA GLU A 190 8.00 -3.31 27.70
C GLU A 190 9.48 -2.96 27.94
N SER A 191 9.98 -1.86 27.34
CA SER A 191 11.37 -1.43 27.55
C SER A 191 11.58 -0.71 28.87
N ILE A 192 10.51 -0.31 29.57
CA ILE A 192 10.61 0.33 30.88
C ILE A 192 10.82 -0.76 31.93
N ALA A 193 12.05 -0.83 32.45
CA ALA A 193 12.43 -1.82 33.44
C ALA A 193 11.85 -1.44 34.82
N ARG A 194 10.80 -2.16 35.24
CA ARG A 194 10.28 -2.20 36.61
C ARG A 194 9.95 -0.84 37.24
N PRO A 195 8.97 -0.10 36.68
CA PRO A 195 8.57 1.21 37.22
C PRO A 195 8.06 1.09 38.66
N ASN A 196 8.25 2.14 39.45
CA ASN A 196 7.78 2.19 40.83
C ASN A 196 6.28 2.27 40.90
N LEU A 197 5.72 3.21 40.15
CA LEU A 197 4.29 3.41 40.05
C LEU A 197 3.90 3.39 38.58
N LEU A 198 3.01 2.47 38.22
CA LEU A 198 2.36 2.44 36.91
C LEU A 198 0.89 2.85 37.07
N ILE A 199 0.50 3.93 36.42
CA ILE A 199 -0.90 4.36 36.31
C ILE A 199 -1.39 3.96 34.92
N THR A 200 -2.39 3.07 34.84
CA THR A 200 -2.90 2.52 33.58
C THR A 200 -4.41 2.34 33.59
N ASP A 201 -5.03 2.34 32.41
CA ASP A 201 -6.46 2.13 32.28
C ASP A 201 -6.88 0.64 32.37
N ALA A 202 -8.15 0.41 32.70
CA ALA A 202 -8.81 -0.89 32.68
C ALA A 202 -9.96 -0.97 31.66
N TYR A 203 -10.10 0.05 30.80
CA TYR A 203 -11.27 0.28 29.96
C TYR A 203 -11.56 -0.86 28.97
N MET A 204 -10.51 -1.48 28.43
CA MET A 204 -10.64 -2.62 27.51
C MET A 204 -10.86 -3.97 28.22
N CYS A 205 -10.92 -4.03 29.56
CA CYS A 205 -11.06 -5.30 30.28
C CYS A 205 -12.41 -5.97 30.00
N GLY A 206 -12.39 -7.24 29.59
CA GLY A 206 -13.60 -8.00 29.24
C GLY A 206 -14.08 -7.86 27.79
N THR A 207 -13.40 -7.05 26.97
CA THR A 207 -13.74 -6.85 25.56
C THR A 207 -12.87 -7.73 24.66
N ALA A 208 -13.48 -8.55 23.80
CA ALA A 208 -12.76 -9.37 22.83
C ALA A 208 -12.49 -8.57 21.54
N LEU A 209 -11.21 -8.33 21.22
CA LEU A 209 -10.81 -7.64 20.00
C LEU A 209 -10.62 -8.60 18.83
N LEU A 210 -11.22 -8.27 17.68
CA LEU A 210 -10.94 -8.95 16.42
C LEU A 210 -9.51 -8.67 15.96
N ARG A 211 -8.87 -9.65 15.31
CA ARG A 211 -7.58 -9.42 14.69
C ARG A 211 -7.75 -8.44 13.52
N ARG A 212 -6.78 -7.53 13.37
CA ARG A 212 -6.77 -6.47 12.35
C ARG A 212 -7.17 -6.95 10.94
N LYS A 213 -6.62 -8.08 10.47
CA LYS A 213 -6.92 -8.60 9.12
C LYS A 213 -8.42 -8.86 8.93
N PHE A 214 -9.05 -9.56 9.87
CA PHE A 214 -10.48 -9.88 9.80
C PHE A 214 -11.35 -8.63 9.97
N ARG A 215 -10.91 -7.68 10.80
CA ARG A 215 -11.57 -6.38 10.95
C ARG A 215 -11.56 -5.57 9.65
N ASP A 216 -10.40 -5.44 9.00
CA ASP A 216 -10.25 -4.72 7.73
C ASP A 216 -11.10 -5.39 6.63
N GLU A 217 -11.17 -6.73 6.60
CA GLU A 217 -12.04 -7.50 5.71
C GLU A 217 -13.53 -7.28 5.99
N ALA A 218 -13.93 -7.24 7.27
CA ALA A 218 -15.32 -6.98 7.67
C ALA A 218 -15.77 -5.57 7.27
N LEU A 219 -14.91 -4.56 7.45
CA LEU A 219 -15.17 -3.18 7.02
C LEU A 219 -15.40 -3.12 5.51
N LEU A 220 -14.48 -3.68 4.72
CA LEU A 220 -14.57 -3.68 3.26
C LEU A 220 -15.81 -4.43 2.76
N SER A 221 -16.10 -5.60 3.35
CA SER A 221 -17.27 -6.41 3.01
C SER A 221 -18.58 -5.64 3.25
N THR A 222 -18.69 -4.98 4.41
CA THR A 222 -19.85 -4.17 4.79
C THR A 222 -20.05 -3.00 3.84
N ILE A 223 -18.98 -2.27 3.52
CA ILE A 223 -19.00 -1.15 2.58
C ILE A 223 -19.47 -1.64 1.19
N LEU A 224 -18.85 -2.69 0.65
CA LEU A 224 -19.19 -3.19 -0.68
C LEU A 224 -20.61 -3.75 -0.77
N LYS A 225 -21.08 -4.46 0.26
CA LYS A 225 -22.45 -4.98 0.33
C LYS A 225 -23.46 -3.83 0.25
N THR A 226 -23.24 -2.78 1.03
CA THR A 226 -24.12 -1.60 1.09
C THR A 226 -24.12 -0.85 -0.25
N LEU A 227 -22.94 -0.54 -0.78
CA LEU A 227 -22.80 0.19 -2.04
C LEU A 227 -23.38 -0.57 -3.25
N ARG A 228 -23.25 -1.91 -3.28
CA ARG A 228 -23.85 -2.75 -4.33
C ARG A 228 -25.39 -2.75 -4.28
N SER A 229 -25.98 -2.50 -3.11
CA SER A 229 -27.43 -2.36 -2.94
C SER A 229 -27.96 -0.95 -3.30
N GLY A 230 -27.07 -0.03 -3.65
CA GLY A 230 -27.40 1.37 -3.97
C GLY A 230 -27.68 2.23 -2.74
N GLY A 231 -27.06 1.89 -1.61
CA GLY A 231 -27.15 2.65 -0.35
C GLY A 231 -25.87 3.41 -0.02
N ASN A 232 -26.00 4.45 0.79
CA ASN A 232 -24.87 5.21 1.34
C ASN A 232 -24.27 4.52 2.56
N VAL A 233 -22.99 4.73 2.78
CA VAL A 233 -22.28 4.31 3.99
C VAL A 233 -21.83 5.52 4.78
N LEU A 234 -22.31 5.66 6.02
CA LEU A 234 -21.78 6.61 7.00
C LEU A 234 -20.79 5.86 7.90
N ILE A 235 -19.55 6.34 7.96
CA ILE A 235 -18.53 5.86 8.89
C ILE A 235 -18.33 6.96 9.92
N VAL A 236 -18.71 6.67 11.16
CA VAL A 236 -18.61 7.61 12.28
C VAL A 236 -17.20 7.55 12.83
N VAL A 237 -16.48 8.67 12.79
CA VAL A 237 -15.04 8.77 13.12
C VAL A 237 -14.74 9.99 13.99
N ASP A 238 -13.51 10.08 14.47
CA ASP A 238 -12.99 11.28 15.12
C ASP A 238 -12.52 12.35 14.12
N THR A 239 -12.12 13.52 14.61
CA THR A 239 -11.76 14.66 13.78
C THR A 239 -10.38 14.50 13.13
N ALA A 240 -9.36 14.08 13.89
CA ALA A 240 -7.97 14.09 13.44
C ALA A 240 -7.07 12.97 14.03
N GLY A 241 -7.64 12.02 14.77
CA GLY A 241 -6.90 10.97 15.45
C GLY A 241 -6.92 9.67 14.67
N ARG A 242 -7.78 8.75 15.10
CA ARG A 242 -8.04 7.44 14.50
C ARG A 242 -8.55 7.52 13.06
N VAL A 243 -9.19 8.63 12.69
CA VAL A 243 -9.62 8.86 11.30
C VAL A 243 -8.47 8.78 10.31
N LEU A 244 -7.24 9.12 10.71
CA LEU A 244 -6.06 9.02 9.86
C LEU A 244 -5.73 7.58 9.46
N GLU A 245 -5.96 6.60 10.36
CA GLU A 245 -5.82 5.17 10.01
C GLU A 245 -6.90 4.75 9.01
N LEU A 246 -8.14 5.19 9.23
CA LEU A 246 -9.30 4.79 8.41
C LEU A 246 -9.27 5.42 7.02
N VAL A 247 -9.02 6.73 6.91
CA VAL A 247 -8.92 7.39 5.60
C VAL A 247 -7.74 6.82 4.83
N GLN A 248 -6.61 6.54 5.48
CA GLN A 248 -5.46 5.93 4.81
C GLN A 248 -5.74 4.49 4.37
N LEU A 249 -6.43 3.69 5.20
CA LEU A 249 -6.88 2.35 4.83
C LEU A 249 -7.83 2.42 3.62
N LEU A 250 -8.83 3.30 3.66
CA LEU A 250 -9.84 3.40 2.61
C LEU A 250 -9.26 3.99 1.33
N ASP A 251 -8.41 5.01 1.36
CA ASP A 251 -7.76 5.55 0.15
C ASP A 251 -6.90 4.47 -0.54
N GLN A 252 -6.18 3.64 0.23
CA GLN A 252 -5.45 2.47 -0.28
C GLN A 252 -6.38 1.41 -0.88
N LEU A 253 -7.52 1.13 -0.24
CA LEU A 253 -8.52 0.20 -0.77
C LEU A 253 -9.23 0.74 -2.01
N TRP A 254 -9.46 2.05 -2.08
CA TRP A 254 -10.00 2.73 -3.26
C TRP A 254 -8.99 2.71 -4.42
N HIS A 255 -7.70 2.79 -4.11
CA HIS A 255 -6.64 2.64 -5.10
C HIS A 255 -6.58 1.23 -5.69
N ASN A 256 -6.93 0.21 -4.89
CA ASN A 256 -6.98 -1.17 -5.35
C ASN A 256 -8.18 -1.41 -6.29
N ALA A 257 -7.89 -1.45 -7.59
CA ALA A 257 -8.90 -1.67 -8.63
C ALA A 257 -9.58 -3.07 -8.57
N GLU A 258 -9.03 -4.05 -7.84
CA GLU A 258 -9.69 -5.34 -7.57
C GLU A 258 -10.85 -5.21 -6.57
N ALA A 259 -10.83 -4.19 -5.70
CA ALA A 259 -11.88 -3.98 -4.71
C ALA A 259 -13.21 -3.47 -5.33
N GLY A 260 -13.19 -2.97 -6.57
CA GLY A 260 -14.38 -2.46 -7.25
C GLY A 260 -14.94 -1.15 -6.68
N LEU A 261 -14.14 -0.43 -5.89
CA LEU A 261 -14.57 0.76 -5.15
C LEU A 261 -14.45 2.08 -5.94
N LEU A 262 -13.66 2.11 -7.02
CA LEU A 262 -13.46 3.29 -7.88
C LEU A 262 -14.72 3.85 -8.57
N LEU A 263 -15.84 3.15 -8.45
CA LEU A 263 -17.15 3.60 -8.96
C LEU A 263 -17.90 4.50 -7.96
N TYR A 264 -17.43 4.53 -6.71
CA TYR A 264 -18.08 5.16 -5.57
C TYR A 264 -17.23 6.29 -5.02
N SER A 265 -17.89 7.34 -4.53
CA SER A 265 -17.20 8.50 -3.96
C SER A 265 -16.81 8.20 -2.50
N LEU A 266 -15.55 8.46 -2.17
CA LEU A 266 -15.01 8.45 -0.80
C LEU A 266 -14.88 9.89 -0.33
N ILE A 267 -15.56 10.26 0.75
CA ILE A 267 -15.59 11.62 1.28
C ILE A 267 -15.11 11.61 2.74
N PHE A 268 -14.20 12.52 3.06
CA PHE A 268 -13.78 12.81 4.42
C PHE A 268 -14.33 14.19 4.81
N MET A 269 -15.21 14.21 5.82
CA MET A 269 -16.04 15.35 6.16
C MET A 269 -15.87 15.80 7.62
N ASN A 270 -15.33 17.01 7.80
CA ASN A 270 -15.35 17.75 9.05
C ASN A 270 -15.10 19.26 8.76
N SER A 271 -15.34 20.14 9.74
CA SER A 271 -15.26 21.59 9.51
C SER A 271 -13.83 22.08 9.21
N VAL A 272 -12.82 21.30 9.55
CA VAL A 272 -11.39 21.64 9.47
C VAL A 272 -10.57 20.63 8.64
N ALA A 273 -11.21 19.91 7.71
CA ALA A 273 -10.65 18.67 7.15
C ALA A 273 -9.37 18.91 6.34
N PHE A 274 -9.27 20.10 5.75
CA PHE A 274 -8.11 20.57 5.00
C PHE A 274 -6.90 20.68 5.92
N ASN A 275 -7.05 21.39 7.06
CA ASN A 275 -6.00 21.57 8.04
C ASN A 275 -5.54 20.25 8.65
N VAL A 276 -6.47 19.34 8.96
CA VAL A 276 -6.14 18.01 9.48
C VAL A 276 -5.21 17.26 8.53
N VAL A 277 -5.53 17.25 7.23
CA VAL A 277 -4.73 16.56 6.22
C VAL A 277 -3.40 17.26 5.98
N GLU A 278 -3.35 18.59 5.92
CA GLU A 278 -2.10 19.34 5.76
C GLU A 278 -1.16 19.13 6.97
N PHE A 279 -1.69 19.12 8.19
CA PHE A 279 -0.87 18.83 9.37
C PHE A 279 -0.37 17.39 9.37
N ALA A 280 -1.20 16.41 8.98
CA ALA A 280 -0.78 15.02 8.87
C ALA A 280 0.36 14.84 7.85
N LYS A 281 0.30 15.56 6.72
CA LYS A 281 1.39 15.59 5.73
C LYS A 281 2.68 16.15 6.30
N SER A 282 2.60 17.16 7.18
CA SER A 282 3.78 17.81 7.76
C SER A 282 4.45 17.03 8.90
N GLN A 283 3.76 16.04 9.48
CA GLN A 283 4.17 15.33 10.71
C GLN A 283 4.52 13.85 10.48
N VAL A 284 5.00 13.49 9.28
CA VAL A 284 5.31 12.09 8.90
C VAL A 284 6.43 11.50 9.78
N GLU A 285 7.29 12.33 10.38
CA GLU A 285 8.33 11.90 11.31
C GLU A 285 7.80 11.33 12.64
N TRP A 286 6.53 11.61 12.97
CA TRP A 286 5.85 11.10 14.17
C TRP A 286 5.14 9.75 13.95
N MET A 287 5.21 9.23 12.72
CA MET A 287 4.47 8.07 12.27
C MET A 287 5.34 6.81 12.24
N SER A 288 4.77 5.69 11.78
CA SER A 288 5.47 4.42 11.70
C SER A 288 6.69 4.50 10.78
N GLU A 289 7.72 3.70 11.06
CA GLU A 289 8.90 3.61 10.19
C GLU A 289 8.53 3.27 8.74
N ARG A 290 7.43 2.54 8.55
CA ARG A 290 6.92 2.21 7.23
C ARG A 290 6.45 3.47 6.49
N MET A 291 5.74 4.37 7.16
CA MET A 291 5.30 5.63 6.57
C MET A 291 6.49 6.54 6.26
N LEU A 292 7.47 6.59 7.17
CA LEU A 292 8.72 7.34 6.95
C LEU A 292 9.48 6.84 5.71
N ARG A 293 9.72 5.53 5.60
CA ARG A 293 10.38 4.94 4.42
C ARG A 293 9.60 5.18 3.13
N MET A 294 8.27 5.07 3.16
CA MET A 294 7.42 5.38 2.00
C MET A 294 7.60 6.83 1.53
N PHE A 295 7.77 7.77 2.45
CA PHE A 295 8.02 9.18 2.14
C PHE A 295 9.45 9.39 1.59
N GLU A 296 10.47 8.82 2.24
CA GLU A 296 11.88 8.97 1.86
C GLU A 296 12.20 8.33 0.49
N GLU A 297 11.72 7.10 0.25
CA GLU A 297 12.01 6.34 -0.98
C GLU A 297 11.11 6.75 -2.15
N GLY A 298 9.81 6.99 -1.88
CA GLY A 298 8.78 7.20 -2.91
C GLY A 298 8.54 8.65 -3.31
N ARG A 299 9.11 9.63 -2.60
CA ARG A 299 8.87 11.09 -2.73
C ARG A 299 7.38 11.51 -2.73
N ASN A 300 6.50 10.64 -2.26
CA ASN A 300 5.05 10.88 -2.20
C ASN A 300 4.62 10.88 -0.74
N ASN A 301 3.86 11.90 -0.34
CA ASN A 301 3.35 11.98 1.03
C ASN A 301 2.21 10.96 1.23
N PRO A 302 2.26 10.09 2.27
CA PRO A 302 1.21 9.11 2.52
C PRO A 302 -0.19 9.70 2.73
N PHE A 303 -0.29 10.96 3.19
CA PHE A 303 -1.55 11.68 3.43
C PHE A 303 -1.94 12.60 2.26
N GLN A 304 -1.22 12.52 1.14
CA GLN A 304 -1.68 13.10 -0.13
C GLN A 304 -2.69 12.14 -0.77
N PHE A 305 -3.93 12.20 -0.29
CA PHE A 305 -5.01 11.34 -0.77
C PHE A 305 -5.32 11.58 -2.24
N ARG A 306 -5.58 10.49 -2.97
CA ARG A 306 -5.92 10.52 -4.40
C ARG A 306 -7.40 10.33 -4.65
N HIS A 307 -8.08 9.62 -3.74
CA HIS A 307 -9.47 9.20 -3.89
C HIS A 307 -10.38 9.82 -2.82
N ALA A 308 -9.89 10.01 -1.60
CA ALA A 308 -10.65 10.70 -0.55
C ALA A 308 -10.82 12.20 -0.88
N GLN A 309 -12.07 12.64 -1.02
CA GLN A 309 -12.43 14.04 -1.24
C GLN A 309 -12.71 14.72 0.09
N LEU A 310 -12.09 15.86 0.33
CA LEU A 310 -12.32 16.67 1.53
C LEU A 310 -13.63 17.46 1.37
N CYS A 311 -14.42 17.53 2.44
CA CYS A 311 -15.68 18.25 2.44
C CYS A 311 -15.92 18.96 3.78
N HIS A 312 -16.41 20.19 3.72
CA HIS A 312 -16.55 21.08 4.89
C HIS A 312 -18.00 21.43 5.23
N SER A 313 -18.96 21.07 4.37
CA SER A 313 -20.38 21.39 4.58
C SER A 313 -21.32 20.39 3.91
N LEU A 314 -22.55 20.26 4.44
CA LEU A 314 -23.57 19.40 3.83
C LEU A 314 -23.97 19.87 2.42
N ALA A 315 -23.86 21.17 2.13
CA ALA A 315 -24.14 21.73 0.81
C ALA A 315 -23.09 21.29 -0.23
N GLU A 316 -21.82 21.28 0.15
CA GLU A 316 -20.74 20.76 -0.68
C GLU A 316 -20.91 19.25 -0.91
N LEU A 317 -21.20 18.49 0.15
CA LEU A 317 -21.47 17.05 0.07
C LEU A 317 -22.58 16.74 -0.95
N ALA A 318 -23.65 17.55 -0.99
CA ALA A 318 -24.76 17.38 -1.93
C ALA A 318 -24.34 17.60 -3.40
N ARG A 319 -23.35 18.47 -3.67
CA ARG A 319 -22.84 18.77 -5.02
C ARG A 319 -21.93 17.68 -5.58
N LEU A 320 -21.28 16.89 -4.71
CA LEU A 320 -20.37 15.83 -5.13
C LEU A 320 -21.14 14.70 -5.83
N ARG A 321 -20.77 14.40 -7.08
CA ARG A 321 -21.42 13.38 -7.93
C ARG A 321 -20.68 12.04 -7.84
N SER A 322 -21.43 10.93 -7.94
CA SER A 322 -20.82 9.61 -8.11
C SER A 322 -20.26 9.45 -9.53
N PRO A 323 -19.07 8.85 -9.72
CA PRO A 323 -18.50 8.55 -11.03
C PRO A 323 -19.36 7.67 -11.95
N LYS A 324 -20.35 6.95 -11.40
CA LYS A 324 -21.28 6.08 -12.15
C LYS A 324 -22.26 6.80 -13.08
N VAL A 325 -22.56 8.08 -12.88
CA VAL A 325 -23.70 8.74 -13.58
C VAL A 325 -23.18 9.67 -14.68
N LEU A 326 -23.06 9.12 -15.89
CA LEU A 326 -22.75 9.83 -17.15
C LEU A 326 -24.01 10.16 -17.98
N SER A 327 -25.22 9.87 -17.47
CA SER A 327 -26.48 10.23 -18.13
C SER A 327 -27.32 11.20 -17.27
N CYS A 328 -27.82 12.24 -17.91
CA CYS A 328 -28.47 13.40 -17.30
C CYS A 328 -29.92 13.17 -16.82
N ARG A 329 -30.35 11.92 -16.58
CA ARG A 329 -31.74 11.62 -16.16
C ARG A 329 -31.94 11.17 -14.71
N ASP A 330 -30.92 10.65 -14.02
CA ASP A 330 -31.06 10.14 -12.65
C ASP A 330 -30.05 10.78 -11.66
N ALA A 331 -30.04 12.11 -11.59
CA ALA A 331 -29.05 12.90 -10.84
C ALA A 331 -29.12 12.81 -9.29
N PHE A 332 -29.93 11.93 -8.71
CA PHE A 332 -30.26 11.94 -7.28
C PHE A 332 -29.91 10.66 -6.49
N PHE A 333 -29.46 9.59 -7.14
CA PHE A 333 -29.05 8.37 -6.44
C PHE A 333 -27.54 8.42 -6.14
N SER A 334 -27.23 8.77 -4.88
CA SER A 334 -25.87 8.89 -4.35
C SER A 334 -25.42 7.55 -3.78
N ASP A 335 -24.43 6.91 -4.38
CA ASP A 335 -23.70 5.81 -3.75
C ASP A 335 -22.40 6.40 -3.14
N LYS A 336 -22.46 6.90 -1.90
CA LYS A 336 -21.34 7.59 -1.23
C LYS A 336 -20.87 6.86 0.02
N VAL A 337 -19.57 6.94 0.29
CA VAL A 337 -18.98 6.59 1.60
C VAL A 337 -18.48 7.86 2.24
N VAL A 338 -19.06 8.23 3.38
CA VAL A 338 -18.72 9.47 4.10
C VAL A 338 -18.14 9.11 5.46
N LEU A 339 -16.91 9.53 5.71
CA LEU A 339 -16.32 9.57 7.05
C LEU A 339 -16.67 10.92 7.67
N ALA A 340 -17.47 10.93 8.73
CA ALA A 340 -17.93 12.15 9.38
C ALA A 340 -17.46 12.22 10.83
N SER A 341 -16.98 13.41 11.25
CA SER A 341 -16.49 13.66 12.61
C SER A 341 -17.61 13.69 13.65
N GLN A 342 -17.22 13.62 14.93
CA GLN A 342 -18.03 13.46 16.15
C GLN A 342 -18.45 12.00 16.39
N PRO A 343 -17.61 11.21 17.10
CA PRO A 343 -17.83 9.78 17.28
C PRO A 343 -18.99 9.43 18.23
N ASP A 344 -19.41 10.37 19.07
CA ASP A 344 -20.51 10.21 20.03
C ASP A 344 -21.91 10.36 19.41
N LEU A 345 -22.00 10.91 18.19
CA LEU A 345 -23.23 11.29 17.50
C LEU A 345 -24.09 12.29 18.29
N ASP A 346 -23.49 13.05 19.20
CA ASP A 346 -24.18 14.07 19.99
C ASP A 346 -24.18 15.44 19.27
N SER A 347 -23.29 15.67 18.32
CA SER A 347 -23.30 16.88 17.46
C SER A 347 -22.64 16.63 16.10
N GLY A 348 -22.56 17.65 15.25
CA GLY A 348 -21.77 17.63 14.02
C GLY A 348 -22.37 16.84 12.85
N PHE A 349 -21.53 16.60 11.83
CA PHE A 349 -21.96 16.01 10.57
C PHE A 349 -22.35 14.54 10.69
N SER A 350 -21.70 13.77 11.58
CA SER A 350 -22.06 12.37 11.82
C SER A 350 -23.51 12.26 12.28
N ARG A 351 -23.94 13.16 13.18
CA ARG A 351 -25.30 13.21 13.71
C ARG A 351 -26.33 13.58 12.64
N GLU A 352 -26.09 14.63 11.87
CA GLU A 352 -27.04 15.05 10.83
C GLU A 352 -27.17 14.01 9.71
N LEU A 353 -26.05 13.44 9.26
CA LEU A 353 -26.08 12.36 8.27
C LEU A 353 -26.76 11.10 8.81
N PHE A 354 -26.59 10.80 10.10
CA PHE A 354 -27.33 9.72 10.75
C PHE A 354 -28.84 9.98 10.68
N LEU A 355 -29.30 11.16 11.09
CA LEU A 355 -30.72 11.52 11.07
C LEU A 355 -31.32 11.43 9.66
N ASP A 356 -30.57 11.84 8.63
CA ASP A 356 -31.01 11.78 7.24
C ASP A 356 -31.01 10.35 6.67
N TRP A 357 -30.03 9.50 7.05
CA TRP A 357 -29.80 8.21 6.39
C TRP A 357 -30.34 7.01 7.14
N CYS A 358 -30.62 7.13 8.44
CA CYS A 358 -31.09 6.02 9.27
C CYS A 358 -32.47 5.47 8.87
N ILE A 359 -33.30 6.28 8.20
CA ILE A 359 -34.65 5.91 7.77
C ILE A 359 -34.69 4.99 6.53
N ASP A 360 -33.60 4.87 5.78
CA ASP A 360 -33.52 4.02 4.58
C ASP A 360 -32.78 2.72 4.89
N ALA A 361 -33.44 1.59 4.68
CA ALA A 361 -32.90 0.26 4.92
C ALA A 361 -31.72 -0.12 4.00
N LYS A 362 -31.49 0.62 2.90
CA LYS A 362 -30.34 0.41 2.03
C LYS A 362 -29.05 0.99 2.60
N ASN A 363 -29.14 2.00 3.46
CA ASN A 363 -27.97 2.66 4.02
C ASN A 363 -27.35 1.82 5.13
N CYS A 364 -26.06 2.05 5.37
CA CYS A 364 -25.33 1.46 6.48
C CYS A 364 -24.63 2.53 7.31
N ILE A 365 -24.69 2.39 8.62
CA ILE A 365 -24.00 3.23 9.60
C ILE A 365 -22.98 2.34 10.32
N ILE A 366 -21.71 2.67 10.14
CA ILE A 366 -20.57 1.96 10.72
C ILE A 366 -20.01 2.80 11.87
N LEU A 367 -20.09 2.25 13.07
CA LEU A 367 -19.56 2.85 14.29
C LEU A 367 -18.16 2.30 14.53
N THR A 368 -17.17 3.19 14.65
CA THR A 368 -15.75 2.79 14.70
C THR A 368 -15.12 2.88 16.09
N SER A 369 -15.79 3.56 17.02
CA SER A 369 -15.37 3.74 18.41
C SER A 369 -16.56 3.73 19.35
N ARG A 370 -16.32 3.30 20.58
CA ARG A 370 -17.25 3.42 21.70
C ARG A 370 -17.22 4.85 22.21
N ALA A 371 -18.40 5.38 22.46
CA ALA A 371 -18.60 6.65 23.13
C ALA A 371 -19.19 6.42 24.52
N ARG A 372 -19.27 7.50 25.29
CA ARG A 372 -19.85 7.52 26.64
C ARG A 372 -21.20 6.82 26.71
N ILE A 373 -21.43 6.05 27.77
CA ILE A 373 -22.70 5.43 28.09
C ILE A 373 -23.79 6.50 28.14
N GLY A 374 -24.87 6.26 27.41
CA GLY A 374 -26.00 7.18 27.30
C GLY A 374 -25.96 8.12 26.10
N SER A 375 -24.81 8.26 25.42
CA SER A 375 -24.72 8.91 24.10
C SER A 375 -25.59 8.20 23.04
N LEU A 376 -25.86 8.89 21.93
CA LEU A 376 -26.57 8.27 20.81
C LEU A 376 -25.76 7.09 20.23
N CYS A 377 -24.43 7.25 20.08
CA CYS A 377 -23.56 6.19 19.60
C CYS A 377 -23.60 4.93 20.49
N SER A 378 -23.51 5.07 21.82
CA SER A 378 -23.59 3.94 22.77
C SER A 378 -24.88 3.13 22.59
N LYS A 379 -26.04 3.81 22.46
CA LYS A 379 -27.34 3.16 22.22
C LYS A 379 -27.38 2.42 20.88
N LEU A 380 -26.74 2.98 19.84
CA LEU A 380 -26.67 2.34 18.52
C LEU A 380 -25.76 1.10 18.52
N ILE A 381 -24.66 1.11 19.28
CA ILE A 381 -23.80 -0.08 19.47
C ILE A 381 -24.57 -1.21 20.16
N GLU A 382 -25.35 -0.88 21.19
CA GLU A 382 -26.23 -1.86 21.87
C GLU A 382 -27.27 -2.44 20.90
N MET A 383 -27.88 -1.58 20.06
CA MET A 383 -28.83 -2.01 19.02
C MET A 383 -28.19 -2.92 17.98
N ALA A 384 -26.97 -2.62 17.53
CA ALA A 384 -26.24 -3.46 16.59
C ALA A 384 -25.90 -4.84 17.20
N SER A 385 -25.61 -4.88 18.50
CA SER A 385 -25.17 -6.10 19.20
C SER A 385 -26.32 -7.01 19.64
N SER A 386 -27.55 -6.51 19.73
CA SER A 386 -28.73 -7.28 20.19
C SER A 386 -30.00 -6.97 19.40
N PRO A 387 -30.13 -7.47 18.15
CA PRO A 387 -31.25 -7.17 17.26
C PRO A 387 -32.61 -7.66 17.80
N GLU A 388 -32.62 -8.70 18.63
CA GLU A 388 -33.83 -9.38 19.12
C GLU A 388 -34.39 -8.78 20.43
N ARG A 389 -33.60 -7.99 21.18
CA ARG A 389 -33.99 -7.47 22.51
C ARG A 389 -34.77 -6.16 22.45
N ILE A 390 -34.76 -5.45 21.33
CA ILE A 390 -35.35 -4.12 21.19
C ILE A 390 -36.57 -4.24 20.30
N GLY A 391 -37.74 -4.47 20.91
CA GLY A 391 -39.01 -4.71 20.23
C GLY A 391 -39.52 -3.54 19.36
N THR A 392 -38.83 -2.40 19.35
CA THR A 392 -39.12 -1.24 18.49
C THR A 392 -37.81 -0.63 18.00
N LYS A 393 -37.55 -0.62 16.68
CA LYS A 393 -36.42 0.09 16.04
C LYS A 393 -36.58 1.63 16.08
N GLN A 394 -37.03 2.18 17.19
CA GLN A 394 -37.33 3.59 17.39
C GLN A 394 -36.39 4.17 18.44
N ILE A 395 -35.77 5.30 18.12
CA ILE A 395 -34.94 6.07 19.04
C ILE A 395 -35.51 7.47 19.16
N THR A 396 -35.65 7.96 20.37
CA THR A 396 -36.03 9.35 20.61
C THR A 396 -34.78 10.22 20.69
N VAL A 397 -34.68 11.21 19.80
CA VAL A 397 -33.52 12.09 19.64
C VAL A 397 -33.97 13.54 19.73
N GLN A 398 -33.21 14.37 20.45
CA GLN A 398 -33.45 15.82 20.56
C GLN A 398 -32.77 16.55 19.41
N VAL A 399 -33.51 16.95 18.39
CA VAL A 399 -32.98 17.60 17.20
C VAL A 399 -32.88 19.12 17.43
N LYS A 400 -31.71 19.69 17.10
CA LYS A 400 -31.42 21.13 17.21
C LYS A 400 -31.11 21.66 15.80
N ARG A 401 -31.78 22.72 15.35
CA ARG A 401 -31.60 23.30 14.00
C ARG A 401 -31.68 24.83 14.03
N ARG A 402 -30.85 25.51 13.24
CA ARG A 402 -30.92 26.96 13.00
C ARG A 402 -31.91 27.26 11.87
N PHE A 403 -32.79 28.24 12.08
CA PHE A 403 -33.76 28.77 11.12
C PHE A 403 -33.48 30.26 10.86
N ASP A 404 -33.82 30.77 9.68
CA ASP A 404 -33.79 32.21 9.44
C ASP A 404 -35.03 32.92 10.02
N ASP A 405 -35.03 34.25 10.02
CA ASP A 405 -36.13 35.09 10.54
C ASP A 405 -37.46 34.91 9.78
N TYR A 406 -37.47 34.22 8.63
CA TYR A 406 -38.67 33.90 7.84
C TYR A 406 -39.24 32.50 8.13
N GLY A 407 -38.58 31.71 8.97
CA GLY A 407 -39.02 30.36 9.33
C GLY A 407 -38.83 29.34 8.20
N GLU A 408 -38.06 29.66 7.16
CA GLU A 408 -37.77 28.76 6.07
C GLU A 408 -36.51 27.93 6.37
N VAL A 409 -36.57 26.63 6.05
CA VAL A 409 -35.37 25.79 6.03
C VAL A 409 -34.58 26.18 4.79
N ILE A 410 -33.34 26.66 4.94
CA ILE A 410 -32.39 26.74 3.82
C ILE A 410 -32.06 25.30 3.39
N HIS A 411 -32.97 24.68 2.63
CA HIS A 411 -32.68 23.47 1.92
C HIS A 411 -31.74 23.86 0.78
N ALA A 412 -30.45 23.53 0.89
CA ALA A 412 -29.51 23.67 -0.22
C ALA A 412 -30.03 23.02 -1.53
N LYS A 413 -30.88 21.98 -1.39
CA LYS A 413 -31.62 21.35 -2.50
C LYS A 413 -32.61 22.28 -3.22
N SER A 414 -33.20 23.26 -2.53
CA SER A 414 -34.18 24.21 -3.09
C SER A 414 -33.51 25.32 -3.90
N TYR A 415 -32.31 25.77 -3.50
CA TYR A 415 -31.56 26.82 -4.21
C TYR A 415 -30.94 26.33 -5.53
N LEU A 416 -30.64 25.03 -5.66
CA LEU A 416 -30.12 24.42 -6.89
C LEU A 416 -31.09 24.48 -8.09
N GLN A 417 -32.41 24.60 -7.84
CA GLN A 417 -33.39 24.76 -8.91
C GLN A 417 -33.37 26.17 -9.53
N LEU A 418 -32.95 27.19 -8.77
CA LEU A 418 -32.88 28.58 -9.22
C LEU A 418 -31.59 28.87 -10.00
N GLU A 419 -30.43 28.37 -9.56
CA GLU A 419 -29.16 28.56 -10.29
C GLU A 419 -29.19 27.97 -11.71
N THR A 420 -29.93 26.89 -11.94
CA THR A 420 -30.06 26.29 -13.28
C THR A 420 -30.90 27.16 -14.22
N LYS A 421 -31.89 27.90 -13.69
CA LYS A 421 -32.67 28.88 -14.46
C LYS A 421 -31.89 30.18 -14.68
N VAL A 422 -31.14 30.65 -13.69
CA VAL A 422 -30.31 31.86 -13.78
C VAL A 422 -29.18 31.66 -14.80
N ARG A 423 -28.48 30.52 -14.78
CA ARG A 423 -27.48 30.19 -15.81
C ARG A 423 -28.03 30.14 -17.23
N MET A 424 -29.28 29.72 -17.41
CA MET A 424 -29.90 29.67 -18.73
C MET A 424 -30.29 31.06 -19.25
N VAL A 425 -30.57 32.00 -18.34
CA VAL A 425 -30.83 33.42 -18.66
C VAL A 425 -29.52 34.17 -18.90
N ASP A 426 -28.46 33.87 -18.14
CA ASP A 426 -27.12 34.46 -18.34
C ASP A 426 -26.47 33.98 -19.65
N LEU A 427 -26.63 32.71 -20.02
CA LEU A 427 -26.24 32.17 -21.33
C LEU A 427 -27.03 32.75 -22.51
N MET A 428 -28.20 33.36 -22.26
CA MET A 428 -28.96 34.12 -23.25
C MET A 428 -28.55 35.58 -23.31
N ARG A 429 -28.03 36.15 -22.20
CA ARG A 429 -27.46 37.50 -22.15
C ARG A 429 -26.10 37.58 -22.83
N ASP A 430 -25.25 36.56 -22.70
CA ASP A 430 -23.95 36.48 -23.38
C ASP A 430 -24.03 36.38 -24.92
N ARG A 431 -25.23 36.17 -25.48
CA ARG A 431 -25.47 36.24 -26.94
C ARG A 431 -25.87 37.63 -27.45
N MET A 432 -26.09 38.60 -26.57
CA MET A 432 -26.34 39.99 -26.93
C MET A 432 -25.28 40.86 -26.25
N GLY A 433 -24.18 41.09 -26.95
CA GLY A 433 -23.06 41.87 -26.43
C GLY A 433 -23.47 43.31 -26.14
N GLU A 434 -23.08 43.79 -24.97
CA GLU A 434 -22.87 45.21 -24.68
C GLU A 434 -21.88 45.34 -23.51
N ASP A 435 -20.88 46.19 -23.72
CA ASP A 435 -19.77 46.49 -22.82
C ASP A 435 -20.24 47.20 -21.54
N GLN A 436 -19.66 46.83 -20.39
CA GLN A 436 -19.30 47.80 -19.35
C GLN A 436 -18.29 47.22 -18.33
N GLU A 437 -17.16 47.92 -18.23
CA GLU A 437 -16.17 47.79 -17.16
C GLU A 437 -16.79 48.04 -15.79
N ASN A 438 -16.53 47.18 -14.80
CA ASN A 438 -16.32 47.54 -13.40
C ASN A 438 -15.83 46.34 -12.55
N GLY A 439 -14.68 46.52 -11.90
CA GLY A 439 -14.31 45.94 -10.59
C GLY A 439 -14.25 44.41 -10.44
N VAL A 440 -13.04 43.85 -10.50
CA VAL A 440 -12.76 42.51 -9.97
C VAL A 440 -12.91 42.54 -8.43
N ALA A 441 -13.99 41.95 -7.92
CA ALA A 441 -14.17 41.70 -6.48
C ALA A 441 -13.50 40.37 -6.08
N THR A 442 -12.71 40.42 -5.01
CA THR A 442 -12.14 39.27 -4.30
C THR A 442 -13.25 38.36 -3.74
N PRO A 443 -13.12 37.02 -3.82
CA PRO A 443 -14.10 36.10 -3.24
C PRO A 443 -13.85 35.96 -1.74
N GLY A 444 -14.65 36.62 -0.90
CA GLY A 444 -14.58 36.44 0.55
C GLY A 444 -15.30 37.52 1.33
N GLU A 445 -16.63 37.46 1.36
CA GLU A 445 -17.47 38.01 2.45
C GLU A 445 -18.87 37.41 2.28
N VAL A 446 -19.18 36.36 3.06
CA VAL A 446 -20.55 35.85 3.20
C VAL A 446 -21.21 36.72 4.27
N HIS A 447 -22.23 37.49 3.90
CA HIS A 447 -23.03 38.20 4.88
C HIS A 447 -23.76 37.20 5.79
N ASP A 448 -23.52 37.26 7.09
CA ASP A 448 -24.24 36.47 8.09
C ASP A 448 -25.73 36.82 8.07
N ILE A 449 -26.54 35.87 7.63
CA ILE A 449 -28.00 35.95 7.72
C ILE A 449 -28.36 35.75 9.19
N PRO A 450 -29.20 36.61 9.80
CA PRO A 450 -29.68 36.39 11.17
C PRO A 450 -30.41 35.04 11.25
N THR A 451 -29.98 34.18 12.18
CA THR A 451 -30.59 32.86 12.40
C THR A 451 -30.90 32.62 13.87
N LYS A 452 -31.98 31.86 14.13
CA LYS A 452 -32.45 31.45 15.44
C LYS A 452 -32.39 29.93 15.60
N CYS A 453 -31.89 29.44 16.73
CA CYS A 453 -31.89 28.01 17.07
C CYS A 453 -33.28 27.55 17.57
N ILE A 454 -33.77 26.45 17.01
CA ILE A 454 -34.99 25.75 17.45
C ILE A 454 -34.61 24.33 17.87
N GLN A 455 -35.15 23.91 19.01
CA GLN A 455 -34.97 22.57 19.55
C GLN A 455 -36.33 21.87 19.65
N PHE A 456 -36.39 20.63 19.19
CA PHE A 456 -37.57 19.78 19.32
C PHE A 456 -37.17 18.31 19.53
N VAL A 457 -38.08 17.52 20.08
CA VAL A 457 -37.87 16.08 20.28
C VAL A 457 -38.51 15.34 19.12
N GLN A 458 -37.76 14.46 18.46
CA GLN A 458 -38.22 13.64 17.35
C GLN A 458 -37.94 12.16 17.65
N THR A 459 -38.96 11.32 17.47
CA THR A 459 -38.77 9.87 17.44
C THR A 459 -38.43 9.45 16.02
N VAL A 460 -37.29 8.78 15.83
CA VAL A 460 -36.76 8.36 14.53
C VAL A 460 -36.77 6.85 14.45
N GLU A 461 -37.27 6.32 13.35
CA GLU A 461 -37.22 4.89 13.03
C GLU A 461 -35.91 4.56 12.32
N VAL A 462 -35.13 3.64 12.91
CA VAL A 462 -33.83 3.24 12.39
C VAL A 462 -33.99 1.97 11.56
N PHE A 463 -34.08 2.13 10.24
CA PHE A 463 -34.15 1.04 9.27
C PHE A 463 -32.80 0.65 8.67
N ALA A 464 -31.85 1.59 8.64
CA ALA A 464 -30.48 1.36 8.13
C ALA A 464 -29.76 0.22 8.86
N GLN A 465 -28.83 -0.44 8.16
CA GLN A 465 -27.97 -1.46 8.75
C GLN A 465 -26.97 -0.81 9.72
N LEU A 466 -26.99 -1.23 10.98
CA LEU A 466 -26.02 -0.78 12.00
C LEU A 466 -24.92 -1.83 12.17
N GLU A 467 -23.66 -1.40 12.11
CA GLU A 467 -22.50 -2.27 12.33
C GLU A 467 -21.51 -1.57 13.25
N PHE A 468 -20.99 -2.29 14.25
CA PHE A 468 -19.90 -1.82 15.10
C PHE A 468 -18.61 -2.56 14.74
N ILE A 469 -17.60 -1.81 14.30
CA ILE A 469 -16.29 -2.37 13.90
C ILE A 469 -15.20 -1.61 14.64
N ASP A 470 -14.56 -2.27 15.60
CA ASP A 470 -13.63 -1.64 16.54
C ASP A 470 -12.32 -1.16 15.91
N PHE A 471 -12.19 0.16 15.68
CA PHE A 471 -10.98 0.83 15.21
C PHE A 471 -10.36 1.77 16.27
N GLU A 472 -10.71 1.58 17.55
CA GLU A 472 -10.18 2.42 18.65
C GLU A 472 -8.66 2.31 18.77
N GLY A 473 -8.07 1.17 18.42
CA GLY A 473 -6.61 1.02 18.46
C GLY A 473 -6.07 1.14 19.88
N ARG A 474 -6.62 0.34 20.80
CA ARG A 474 -6.19 0.20 22.19
C ARG A 474 -5.70 -1.23 22.46
N THR A 475 -4.94 -1.41 23.53
CA THR A 475 -4.40 -2.71 23.91
C THR A 475 -5.48 -3.67 24.40
N ASP A 476 -5.48 -4.91 23.91
CA ASP A 476 -6.35 -5.96 24.45
C ASP A 476 -5.86 -6.45 25.82
N VAL A 477 -6.80 -7.02 26.59
CA VAL A 477 -6.56 -7.50 27.96
C VAL A 477 -5.44 -8.52 28.05
N ASP A 478 -5.36 -9.45 27.10
CA ASP A 478 -4.37 -10.53 27.16
C ASP A 478 -2.96 -9.99 26.90
N SER A 479 -2.83 -9.03 25.99
CA SER A 479 -1.58 -8.30 25.80
C SER A 479 -1.26 -7.36 26.97
N LEU A 480 -2.24 -6.65 27.55
CA LEU A 480 -2.02 -5.84 28.75
C LEU A 480 -1.44 -6.69 29.88
N LYS A 481 -2.04 -7.86 30.13
CA LYS A 481 -1.54 -8.84 31.10
C LYS A 481 -0.09 -9.25 30.85
N LYS A 482 0.29 -9.50 29.58
CA LYS A 482 1.69 -9.81 29.21
C LYS A 482 2.62 -8.64 29.46
N ILE A 483 2.21 -7.42 29.11
CA ILE A 483 3.00 -6.21 29.33
C ILE A 483 3.22 -5.99 30.83
N LEU A 484 2.20 -6.21 31.67
CA LEU A 484 2.33 -6.16 33.13
C LEU A 484 3.26 -7.28 33.67
N GLN A 485 3.23 -8.48 33.09
CA GLN A 485 4.16 -9.57 33.44
C GLN A 485 5.62 -9.27 33.09
N MET A 486 5.86 -8.53 32.01
CA MET A 486 7.20 -8.15 31.56
C MET A 486 7.74 -6.94 32.33
N SER A 487 6.93 -5.88 32.46
CA SER A 487 7.30 -4.64 33.16
C SER A 487 7.42 -4.83 34.68
N LYS A 488 6.60 -5.70 35.29
CA LYS A 488 6.62 -6.01 36.74
C LYS A 488 6.61 -4.75 37.64
N PRO A 489 5.62 -3.84 37.49
CA PRO A 489 5.56 -2.62 38.29
C PRO A 489 5.54 -2.92 39.79
N LYS A 490 6.16 -2.07 40.63
CA LYS A 490 6.15 -2.26 42.09
C LYS A 490 4.78 -1.94 42.70
N GLN A 491 4.14 -0.89 42.18
CA GLN A 491 2.77 -0.48 42.50
C GLN A 491 2.01 -0.17 41.22
N ILE A 492 0.70 -0.36 41.25
CA ILE A 492 -0.18 -0.08 40.11
C ILE A 492 -1.44 0.66 40.58
N ILE A 493 -1.80 1.72 39.86
CA ILE A 493 -3.09 2.41 40.00
C ILE A 493 -3.89 2.11 38.73
N LEU A 494 -5.06 1.51 38.91
CA LEU A 494 -5.98 1.22 37.82
C LEU A 494 -7.03 2.32 37.74
N VAL A 495 -7.00 3.05 36.64
CA VAL A 495 -7.93 4.15 36.33
C VAL A 495 -8.79 3.78 35.12
N HIS A 496 -9.69 4.67 34.70
CA HIS A 496 -10.50 4.64 33.47
C HIS A 496 -11.03 3.24 33.08
N GLY A 497 -12.29 2.96 33.41
CA GLY A 497 -12.92 1.66 33.21
C GLY A 497 -14.04 1.41 34.22
N MET A 498 -15.04 0.62 33.82
CA MET A 498 -16.17 0.27 34.69
C MET A 498 -15.70 -0.49 35.94
N ALA A 499 -16.42 -0.33 37.05
CA ALA A 499 -16.08 -1.01 38.31
C ALA A 499 -15.80 -2.52 38.17
N GLU A 500 -16.57 -3.23 37.34
CA GLU A 500 -16.36 -4.66 37.08
C GLU A 500 -15.05 -4.95 36.30
N GLN A 501 -14.71 -4.09 35.35
CA GLN A 501 -13.52 -4.20 34.50
C GLN A 501 -12.25 -3.96 35.32
N THR A 502 -12.26 -2.88 36.10
CA THR A 502 -11.19 -2.51 37.02
C THR A 502 -10.93 -3.62 38.05
N GLU A 503 -11.99 -4.17 38.64
CA GLU A 503 -11.85 -5.24 39.64
C GLU A 503 -11.32 -6.55 39.05
N LYS A 504 -11.70 -6.89 37.80
CA LYS A 504 -11.14 -8.06 37.09
C LYS A 504 -9.63 -7.92 36.87
N LEU A 505 -9.17 -6.74 36.46
CA LEU A 505 -7.75 -6.49 36.25
C LEU A 505 -6.98 -6.43 37.58
N ALA A 506 -7.56 -5.79 38.61
CA ALA A 506 -6.99 -5.77 39.96
C ALA A 506 -6.77 -7.18 40.51
N ASN A 507 -7.77 -8.06 40.37
CA ASN A 507 -7.67 -9.46 40.79
C ASN A 507 -6.61 -10.25 40.02
N TYR A 508 -6.39 -9.94 38.74
CA TYR A 508 -5.29 -10.53 37.97
C TYR A 508 -3.93 -10.07 38.52
N CYS A 509 -3.74 -8.78 38.81
CA CYS A 509 -2.50 -8.28 39.40
C CYS A 509 -2.21 -8.93 40.77
N ARG A 510 -3.22 -9.04 41.63
CA ARG A 510 -3.07 -9.69 42.94
C ARG A 510 -2.70 -11.17 42.82
N LYS A 511 -3.40 -11.93 41.97
CA LYS A 511 -3.23 -13.40 41.89
C LYS A 511 -2.10 -13.85 40.98
N SER A 512 -2.00 -13.30 39.78
CA SER A 512 -1.08 -13.78 38.73
C SER A 512 0.26 -13.06 38.73
N LEU A 513 0.33 -11.80 39.16
CA LEU A 513 1.59 -11.07 39.35
C LEU A 513 2.12 -11.16 40.79
N ASN A 514 1.37 -11.81 41.69
CA ASN A 514 1.70 -11.96 43.11
C ASN A 514 1.99 -10.60 43.80
N MET A 515 1.26 -9.56 43.40
CA MET A 515 1.34 -8.24 44.04
C MET A 515 0.54 -8.22 45.33
N ALA A 516 1.11 -7.64 46.38
CA ALA A 516 0.42 -7.45 47.66
C ALA A 516 -0.80 -6.53 47.50
N GLU A 517 -1.80 -6.70 48.36
CA GLU A 517 -3.08 -5.99 48.26
C GLU A 517 -2.92 -4.46 48.41
N ASP A 518 -1.95 -4.02 49.23
CA ASP A 518 -1.56 -2.62 49.46
C ASP A 518 -0.75 -2.00 48.30
N LYS A 519 -0.50 -2.75 47.22
CA LYS A 519 0.26 -2.30 46.04
C LYS A 519 -0.59 -2.20 44.78
N VAL A 520 -1.88 -2.57 44.84
CA VAL A 520 -2.83 -2.51 43.73
C VAL A 520 -3.98 -1.59 44.12
N PHE A 521 -4.00 -0.38 43.55
CA PHE A 521 -4.96 0.66 43.90
C PHE A 521 -6.09 0.78 42.86
N THR A 522 -7.33 0.87 43.33
CA THR A 522 -8.55 1.07 42.53
C THR A 522 -9.34 2.27 43.08
N PRO A 523 -8.86 3.51 42.85
CA PRO A 523 -9.44 4.72 43.43
C PRO A 523 -10.89 4.93 43.01
N ARG A 524 -11.70 5.50 43.91
CA ARG A 524 -13.01 6.07 43.58
C ARG A 524 -12.91 7.59 43.43
N LEU A 525 -13.96 8.19 42.92
CA LEU A 525 -14.01 9.62 42.66
C LEU A 525 -13.84 10.42 43.96
N GLY A 526 -12.80 11.25 44.02
CA GLY A 526 -12.42 12.02 45.21
C GLY A 526 -11.60 11.25 46.27
N ASP A 527 -11.24 9.99 46.01
CA ASP A 527 -10.31 9.26 46.88
C ASP A 527 -8.87 9.76 46.68
N LEU A 528 -8.17 10.02 47.79
CA LEU A 528 -6.74 10.33 47.81
C LEU A 528 -5.96 9.04 48.03
N VAL A 529 -5.17 8.62 47.05
CA VAL A 529 -4.32 7.43 47.09
C VAL A 529 -2.89 7.85 47.41
N ASP A 530 -2.37 7.38 48.55
CA ASP A 530 -0.95 7.51 48.88
C ASP A 530 -0.18 6.31 48.31
N ALA A 531 0.63 6.57 47.29
CA ALA A 531 1.47 5.58 46.62
C ALA A 531 2.95 5.74 47.00
N THR A 532 3.26 6.35 48.14
CA THR A 532 4.64 6.55 48.59
C THR A 532 5.29 5.22 48.99
N ILE A 533 6.52 4.97 48.53
CA ILE A 533 7.33 3.81 48.96
C ILE A 533 8.50 4.35 49.79
N GLU A 534 8.63 3.89 51.03
CA GLU A 534 9.81 4.13 51.87
C GLU A 534 11.04 3.39 51.29
N SER A 535 11.75 4.03 50.36
CA SER A 535 13.10 3.65 49.99
C SER A 535 14.08 4.73 50.46
N HIS A 536 14.95 4.37 51.40
CA HIS A 536 16.06 5.25 51.81
C HIS A 536 17.21 5.08 50.82
N MET A 537 17.21 5.91 49.78
CA MET A 537 18.34 5.97 48.84
C MET A 537 19.33 7.04 49.29
N TYR A 538 20.58 6.64 49.47
CA TYR A 538 21.69 7.52 49.87
C TYR A 538 22.70 7.60 48.72
N GLN A 539 23.17 8.81 48.44
CA GLN A 539 24.27 9.01 47.50
C GLN A 539 25.60 8.78 48.22
N LEU A 540 26.44 7.88 47.69
CA LEU A 540 27.77 7.54 48.22
C LEU A 540 28.81 7.73 47.10
N LYS A 541 29.95 8.37 47.41
CA LYS A 541 31.05 8.59 46.46
C LYS A 541 32.16 7.56 46.67
N LEU A 542 32.61 6.85 45.64
CA LEU A 542 33.75 5.94 45.74
C LEU A 542 35.07 6.74 45.74
N THR A 543 36.04 6.40 46.60
CA THR A 543 37.38 7.02 46.54
C THR A 543 38.19 6.46 45.36
N ASP A 544 39.08 7.28 44.79
CA ASP A 544 39.97 6.84 43.69
C ASP A 544 40.87 5.67 44.10
N ALA A 545 41.26 5.61 45.38
CA ALA A 545 42.05 4.51 45.94
C ALA A 545 41.27 3.18 45.97
N LEU A 546 39.97 3.22 46.33
CA LEU A 546 39.11 2.04 46.28
C LEU A 546 38.86 1.62 44.83
N LEU A 547 38.54 2.56 43.94
CA LEU A 547 38.29 2.30 42.52
C LEU A 547 39.50 1.60 41.86
N ASN A 548 40.72 2.05 42.15
CA ASN A 548 41.96 1.46 41.64
C ASN A 548 42.28 0.07 42.22
N SER A 549 41.69 -0.30 43.36
CA SER A 549 41.88 -1.62 43.98
C SER A 549 40.94 -2.70 43.43
N LEU A 550 39.89 -2.29 42.70
CA LEU A 550 38.89 -3.20 42.16
C LEU A 550 39.49 -4.07 41.06
N LYS A 551 39.41 -5.39 41.25
CA LYS A 551 39.76 -6.37 40.23
C LYS A 551 38.52 -6.65 39.38
N PHE A 552 38.45 -5.99 38.23
CA PHE A 552 37.40 -6.25 37.26
C PHE A 552 37.64 -7.62 36.60
N VAL A 553 36.62 -8.47 36.67
CA VAL A 553 36.54 -9.73 35.95
C VAL A 553 35.60 -9.54 34.77
N HIS A 554 36.11 -9.76 33.57
CA HIS A 554 35.34 -9.61 32.35
C HIS A 554 34.45 -10.85 32.14
N VAL A 555 33.13 -10.66 32.12
CA VAL A 555 32.15 -11.72 31.91
C VAL A 555 31.21 -11.31 30.78
N LYS A 556 31.40 -11.91 29.59
CA LYS A 556 30.71 -11.55 28.34
C LYS A 556 30.94 -10.07 27.98
N ASP A 557 29.88 -9.25 27.94
CA ASP A 557 29.93 -7.83 27.52
C ASP A 557 29.99 -6.87 28.73
N VAL A 558 30.19 -7.41 29.95
CA VAL A 558 30.14 -6.63 31.19
C VAL A 558 31.35 -6.94 32.07
N GLU A 559 31.83 -5.92 32.77
CA GLU A 559 32.90 -6.05 33.77
C GLU A 559 32.30 -6.06 35.16
N ILE A 560 32.73 -7.03 35.97
CA ILE A 560 32.19 -7.24 37.31
C ILE A 560 33.33 -7.08 38.29
N ALA A 561 33.13 -6.24 39.30
CA ALA A 561 34.06 -6.10 40.42
C ALA A 561 33.30 -6.22 41.74
N TRP A 562 33.91 -6.91 42.69
CA TRP A 562 33.41 -6.97 44.06
C TRP A 562 33.95 -5.78 44.85
N VAL A 563 33.06 -4.97 45.44
CA VAL A 563 33.43 -3.76 46.20
C VAL A 563 33.11 -3.98 47.67
N ASN A 564 34.12 -3.91 48.53
CA ASN A 564 33.95 -3.79 49.98
C ASN A 564 34.69 -2.51 50.43
N GLY A 565 34.07 -1.67 51.26
CA GLY A 565 34.73 -0.46 51.75
C GLY A 565 34.08 0.09 53.01
N LEU A 566 34.81 0.96 53.72
CA LEU A 566 34.35 1.62 54.93
C LEU A 566 33.71 2.96 54.57
N ILE A 567 32.51 3.25 55.07
CA ILE A 567 31.84 4.54 54.86
C ILE A 567 32.44 5.57 55.83
N LYS A 568 32.96 6.69 55.30
CA LYS A 568 33.46 7.84 56.07
C LYS A 568 32.70 9.12 55.68
N HIS A 569 32.51 10.01 56.66
CA HIS A 569 31.98 11.36 56.47
C HIS A 569 33.11 12.37 56.70
N ASN A 570 33.11 13.51 55.99
CA ASN A 570 34.08 14.58 56.23
C ASN A 570 33.66 15.36 57.48
N CYS A 571 34.03 14.89 58.67
CA CYS A 571 34.00 15.75 59.85
C CYS A 571 35.23 16.66 59.84
N SER A 572 34.97 17.96 59.70
CA SER A 572 35.95 19.03 59.93
C SER A 572 36.36 19.05 61.40
N GLU A 573 37.62 18.73 61.72
CA GLU A 573 38.22 19.07 63.01
C GLU A 573 39.61 19.72 62.81
N GLU A 574 39.61 21.01 63.13
CA GLU A 574 40.60 21.83 63.84
C GLU A 574 42.05 22.01 63.30
N GLU A 575 42.41 23.30 63.27
CA GLU A 575 43.62 23.94 62.77
C GLU A 575 44.92 23.46 63.44
N THR A 576 46.03 23.46 62.68
CA THR A 576 47.26 24.11 63.18
C THR A 576 48.02 24.73 62.01
N GLU A 577 48.37 26.00 62.21
CA GLU A 577 49.16 26.89 61.37
C GLU A 577 50.50 26.25 60.97
N ASP A 578 50.84 26.27 59.68
CA ASP A 578 52.07 26.93 59.24
C ASP A 578 52.24 26.95 57.70
N GLN A 579 52.81 28.06 57.24
CA GLN A 579 53.47 28.27 55.94
C GLN A 579 52.62 28.75 54.74
N LYS A 580 52.51 30.10 54.71
CA LYS A 580 52.51 30.97 53.52
C LYS A 580 53.70 30.68 52.57
N ILE A 581 53.61 31.30 51.37
CA ILE A 581 54.65 31.63 50.36
C ILE A 581 54.64 30.60 49.20
N THR A 582 54.33 30.90 47.92
CA THR A 582 54.35 32.13 47.09
C THR A 582 53.51 31.89 45.84
N ALA A 583 52.71 32.88 45.44
CA ALA A 583 52.22 33.04 44.07
C ALA A 583 52.87 34.30 43.47
N MET A 584 53.31 34.22 42.21
CA MET A 584 53.56 35.36 41.33
C MET A 584 52.77 35.13 40.04
N ASP A 585 51.89 36.10 39.76
CA ASP A 585 51.47 36.73 38.49
C ASP A 585 51.15 35.82 37.27
N VAL A 586 50.06 35.99 36.52
CA VAL A 586 49.56 37.22 35.87
C VAL A 586 48.05 37.16 35.63
N ASP A 587 47.43 38.34 35.68
CA ASP A 587 46.04 38.74 35.50
C ASP A 587 45.31 38.23 34.23
N ASP A 588 44.00 38.01 34.38
CA ASP A 588 42.99 38.65 33.52
C ASP A 588 41.63 38.74 34.26
N GLU A 589 41.28 39.97 34.68
CA GLU A 589 39.99 40.31 35.28
C GLU A 589 38.90 40.49 34.21
N LYS A 590 37.76 39.81 34.37
CA LYS A 590 36.41 40.39 34.60
C LYS A 590 35.31 39.40 34.25
N ASN A 591 34.70 38.81 35.28
CA ASN A 591 33.24 38.78 35.52
C ASN A 591 32.95 37.82 36.67
N ALA A 592 33.08 38.33 37.90
CA ALA A 592 32.50 37.74 39.08
C ALA A 592 31.46 38.72 39.60
N GLU A 593 30.20 38.31 39.61
CA GLU A 593 29.25 38.66 40.66
C GLU A 593 28.07 37.68 40.60
N ASN A 594 27.77 37.10 41.77
CA ASN A 594 26.66 36.21 42.13
C ASN A 594 26.87 34.69 41.97
N ALA A 595 27.87 34.17 42.68
CA ALA A 595 27.78 32.84 43.30
C ALA A 595 27.35 33.04 44.77
N VAL A 596 26.09 32.79 45.06
CA VAL A 596 25.63 32.54 46.44
C VAL A 596 25.76 31.05 46.66
N ASP A 597 26.78 30.69 47.44
CA ASP A 597 27.05 29.37 47.96
C ASP A 597 26.15 29.12 49.17
N ILE A 598 25.23 28.15 49.09
CA ILE A 598 24.61 27.48 50.25
C ILE A 598 24.29 26.03 49.86
N GLY A 599 25.03 25.09 50.45
CA GLY A 599 24.58 23.71 50.69
C GLY A 599 25.37 22.61 49.99
N SER A 600 26.67 22.47 50.27
CA SER A 600 27.37 21.19 50.07
C SER A 600 26.84 20.17 51.08
N ASP A 601 25.84 19.37 50.68
CA ASP A 601 25.50 18.17 51.43
C ASP A 601 26.75 17.27 51.48
N ASP A 602 27.10 16.88 52.71
CA ASP A 602 28.29 16.13 53.09
C ASP A 602 28.17 14.67 52.59
N ILE A 603 28.34 14.47 51.27
CA ILE A 603 28.18 13.16 50.62
C ILE A 603 29.22 12.19 51.20
N PRO A 604 28.79 11.11 51.89
CA PRO A 604 29.72 10.12 52.43
C PRO A 604 30.51 9.44 51.33
N TYR A 605 31.75 9.07 51.63
CA TYR A 605 32.60 8.34 50.70
C TYR A 605 32.99 6.96 51.21
N LEU A 606 33.20 6.04 50.27
CA LEU A 606 33.57 4.65 50.54
C LEU A 606 35.08 4.47 50.32
N ASP A 607 35.80 4.10 51.38
CA ASP A 607 37.26 4.00 51.42
C ASP A 607 37.75 2.54 51.60
N LEU A 608 39.04 2.28 51.36
CA LEU A 608 39.65 0.93 51.40
C LEU A 608 39.54 0.29 52.80
N LEU A 609 39.19 -1.01 52.83
CA LEU A 609 39.29 -1.83 54.04
C LEU A 609 40.75 -2.25 54.33
N PRO A 610 41.16 -2.35 55.60
CA PRO A 610 42.44 -2.93 55.98
C PRO A 610 42.56 -4.38 55.49
N SER A 611 43.75 -4.76 55.00
CA SER A 611 44.02 -6.07 54.37
C SER A 611 43.79 -7.30 55.26
N SER A 612 43.54 -7.12 56.56
CA SER A 612 43.23 -8.17 57.54
C SER A 612 41.75 -8.55 57.64
N GLU A 613 40.83 -7.80 57.01
CA GLU A 613 39.37 -7.96 57.21
C GLU A 613 38.58 -8.14 55.90
N ILE A 614 39.20 -8.65 54.83
CA ILE A 614 38.49 -8.92 53.57
C ILE A 614 37.73 -10.26 53.72
N PRO A 615 36.38 -10.28 53.77
CA PRO A 615 35.62 -11.51 53.87
C PRO A 615 35.68 -12.28 52.54
N SER A 616 35.70 -13.62 52.59
CA SER A 616 35.49 -14.44 51.39
C SER A 616 34.04 -14.33 50.94
N HIS A 617 33.80 -14.08 49.64
CA HIS A 617 32.45 -14.11 49.08
C HIS A 617 32.14 -15.49 48.48
N ASP A 618 30.87 -15.89 48.51
CA ASP A 618 30.40 -17.08 47.80
C ASP A 618 30.45 -16.86 46.27
N ALA A 619 30.52 -17.94 45.50
CA ALA A 619 30.47 -17.87 44.04
C ALA A 619 29.06 -17.44 43.58
N VAL A 620 28.96 -16.31 42.89
CA VAL A 620 27.70 -15.78 42.34
C VAL A 620 27.62 -16.13 40.85
N PHE A 621 26.55 -16.79 40.44
CA PHE A 621 26.31 -17.15 39.03
C PHE A 621 25.81 -15.93 38.25
N VAL A 622 26.47 -15.58 37.15
CA VAL A 622 26.12 -14.38 36.36
C VAL A 622 25.70 -14.74 34.94
N GLY A 623 24.44 -14.43 34.63
CA GLY A 623 23.86 -14.49 33.29
C GLY A 623 23.19 -15.81 32.94
N ASP A 624 22.46 -15.80 31.83
CA ASP A 624 21.79 -16.97 31.28
C ASP A 624 22.77 -17.86 30.49
N PRO A 625 22.72 -19.20 30.63
CA PRO A 625 23.48 -20.10 29.77
C PRO A 625 22.96 -19.97 28.34
N LYS A 626 23.85 -19.60 27.40
CA LYS A 626 23.55 -19.58 25.97
C LYS A 626 23.86 -20.97 25.41
N LEU A 627 22.93 -21.52 24.62
CA LEU A 627 23.12 -22.82 23.96
C LEU A 627 24.34 -22.80 23.00
N SER A 628 24.75 -21.62 22.50
CA SER A 628 25.94 -21.43 21.65
C SER A 628 27.23 -21.72 22.39
N ASP A 629 27.34 -21.24 23.63
CA ASP A 629 28.53 -21.38 24.47
C ASP A 629 28.64 -22.85 24.92
N LEU A 630 27.47 -23.45 25.19
CA LEU A 630 27.37 -24.87 25.51
C LEU A 630 27.79 -25.78 24.35
N LYS A 631 27.43 -25.43 23.11
CA LYS A 631 27.92 -26.13 21.90
C LYS A 631 29.45 -26.13 21.85
N GLN A 632 30.08 -24.98 22.09
CA GLN A 632 31.55 -24.85 22.06
C GLN A 632 32.22 -25.67 23.16
N ALA A 633 31.69 -25.65 24.38
CA ALA A 633 32.20 -26.47 25.49
C ALA A 633 32.12 -27.98 25.18
N LEU A 634 30.99 -28.45 24.66
CA LEU A 634 30.81 -29.86 24.30
C LEU A 634 31.74 -30.29 23.15
N MET A 635 31.99 -29.41 22.17
CA MET A 635 32.95 -29.67 21.08
C MET A 635 34.39 -29.76 21.58
N LEU A 636 34.77 -28.95 22.58
CA LEU A 636 36.10 -28.98 23.19
C LEU A 636 36.36 -30.31 23.94
N ASP A 637 35.32 -30.88 24.54
CA ASP A 637 35.39 -32.18 25.24
C ASP A 637 35.19 -33.39 24.33
N GLY A 638 35.17 -33.17 23.00
CA GLY A 638 35.16 -34.25 22.00
C GLY A 638 33.77 -34.75 21.59
N PHE A 639 32.69 -34.07 21.96
CA PHE A 639 31.33 -34.37 21.50
C PHE A 639 31.00 -33.57 20.22
N GLN A 640 30.37 -34.20 19.23
CA GLN A 640 29.81 -33.51 18.08
C GLN A 640 28.51 -32.80 18.49
N ALA A 641 28.44 -31.47 18.43
CA ALA A 641 27.25 -30.71 18.80
C ALA A 641 26.82 -29.77 17.67
N GLU A 642 25.57 -29.85 17.23
CA GLU A 642 25.01 -29.06 16.11
C GLU A 642 23.63 -28.48 16.44
N PHE A 643 23.30 -27.32 15.86
CA PHE A 643 21.98 -26.72 16.04
C PHE A 643 21.04 -27.23 14.96
N SER A 644 19.89 -27.78 15.36
CA SER A 644 18.79 -28.13 14.46
C SER A 644 17.49 -27.56 15.02
N HIS A 645 16.84 -26.67 14.27
CA HIS A 645 15.51 -26.13 14.60
C HIS A 645 15.41 -25.49 15.99
N GLY A 646 16.46 -24.79 16.43
CA GLY A 646 16.50 -24.13 17.75
C GLY A 646 16.81 -25.06 18.93
N VAL A 647 17.17 -26.32 18.67
CA VAL A 647 17.59 -27.32 19.65
C VAL A 647 19.03 -27.71 19.39
N LEU A 648 19.84 -27.86 20.44
CA LEU A 648 21.23 -28.29 20.35
C LEU A 648 21.30 -29.82 20.38
N VAL A 649 21.63 -30.44 19.25
CA VAL A 649 21.74 -31.89 19.10
C VAL A 649 23.20 -32.31 19.31
N VAL A 650 23.44 -33.31 20.15
CA VAL A 650 24.77 -33.81 20.52
C VAL A 650 24.90 -35.28 20.12
N ASN A 651 25.95 -35.59 19.36
CA ASN A 651 26.29 -36.88 18.75
C ASN A 651 25.13 -37.55 17.97
N ASN A 652 24.12 -36.79 17.53
CA ASN A 652 22.86 -37.30 16.97
C ASN A 652 22.07 -38.25 17.92
N VAL A 653 22.39 -38.29 19.21
CA VAL A 653 21.72 -39.16 20.20
C VAL A 653 20.97 -38.36 21.26
N LEU A 654 21.37 -37.11 21.48
CA LEU A 654 20.88 -36.25 22.56
C LEU A 654 20.47 -34.89 22.01
N SER A 655 19.48 -34.26 22.64
CA SER A 655 18.96 -32.96 22.27
C SER A 655 18.77 -32.09 23.50
N ILE A 656 19.25 -30.84 23.45
CA ILE A 656 19.25 -29.89 24.56
C ILE A 656 18.44 -28.66 24.13
N ARG A 657 17.38 -28.36 24.88
CA ARG A 657 16.44 -27.27 24.61
C ARG A 657 16.36 -26.34 25.82
N LYS A 658 16.37 -25.03 25.60
CA LYS A 658 16.07 -24.04 26.66
C LYS A 658 14.56 -23.81 26.73
N ARG A 659 13.94 -23.97 27.90
CA ARG A 659 12.52 -23.66 28.17
C ARG A 659 12.34 -22.16 28.41
N ALA A 660 11.08 -21.70 28.30
CA ALA A 660 10.70 -20.29 28.43
C ALA A 660 10.95 -19.70 29.84
N ASP A 661 11.16 -20.56 30.85
CA ASP A 661 11.53 -20.21 32.23
C ASP A 661 13.05 -20.09 32.44
N GLY A 662 13.86 -20.25 31.37
CA GLY A 662 15.31 -20.18 31.42
C GLY A 662 16.02 -21.51 31.70
N GLN A 663 15.28 -22.59 31.98
CA GLN A 663 15.86 -23.89 32.34
C GLN A 663 16.27 -24.70 31.10
N LEU A 664 17.37 -25.47 31.21
CA LEU A 664 17.85 -26.36 30.16
C LEU A 664 17.22 -27.75 30.30
N HIS A 665 16.63 -28.24 29.22
CA HIS A 665 15.96 -29.53 29.11
C HIS A 665 16.77 -30.44 28.20
N VAL A 666 17.18 -31.62 28.69
CA VAL A 666 17.96 -32.61 27.93
C VAL A 666 17.06 -33.81 27.61
N GLU A 667 16.86 -34.10 26.34
CA GLU A 667 16.04 -35.20 25.80
C GLU A 667 16.90 -36.11 24.90
N GLY A 668 16.87 -37.43 25.12
CA GLY A 668 17.50 -38.38 24.19
C GLY A 668 17.65 -39.79 24.75
N ILE A 669 18.40 -40.64 24.04
CA ILE A 669 18.53 -42.07 24.33
C ILE A 669 19.56 -42.28 25.46
N VAL A 670 19.25 -43.15 26.43
CA VAL A 670 20.15 -43.49 27.53
C VAL A 670 21.37 -44.27 27.00
N CYS A 671 22.51 -43.59 26.84
CA CYS A 671 23.78 -44.15 26.37
C CYS A 671 24.97 -43.65 27.23
N LYS A 672 26.21 -44.09 26.96
CA LYS A 672 27.39 -43.60 27.70
C LYS A 672 27.55 -42.08 27.61
N ASP A 673 27.26 -41.50 26.45
CA ASP A 673 27.35 -40.06 26.22
C ASP A 673 26.29 -39.28 27.03
N TYR A 674 25.10 -39.86 27.24
CA TYR A 674 24.07 -39.29 28.11
C TYR A 674 24.58 -39.12 29.54
N TYR A 675 25.24 -40.14 30.09
CA TYR A 675 25.79 -40.09 31.44
C TYR A 675 27.00 -39.15 31.56
N ALA A 676 27.89 -39.15 30.56
CA ALA A 676 29.05 -38.26 30.54
C ALA A 676 28.65 -36.77 30.49
N ILE A 677 27.66 -36.44 29.65
CA ILE A 677 27.13 -35.08 29.53
C ILE A 677 26.36 -34.70 30.80
N ARG A 678 25.52 -35.60 31.34
CA ARG A 678 24.81 -35.39 32.61
C ARG A 678 25.77 -35.10 33.77
N ASP A 679 26.87 -35.85 33.88
CA ASP A 679 27.82 -35.69 34.98
C ASP A 679 28.59 -34.35 34.87
N GLN A 680 28.88 -33.87 33.66
CA GLN A 680 29.38 -32.50 33.44
C GLN A 680 28.37 -31.41 33.82
N PHE A 681 27.08 -31.65 33.57
CA PHE A 681 26.03 -30.71 33.93
C PHE A 681 25.81 -30.66 35.45
N HIS A 682 25.84 -31.78 36.16
CA HIS A 682 25.72 -31.80 37.63
C HIS A 682 26.90 -31.14 38.36
N ALA A 683 28.09 -31.12 37.75
CA ALA A 683 29.25 -30.42 38.31
C ALA A 683 29.12 -28.88 38.23
N ASN A 684 28.26 -28.36 37.34
CA ASN A 684 28.19 -26.92 37.02
C ASN A 684 26.78 -26.30 37.14
N TYR A 685 25.71 -27.10 37.28
CA TYR A 685 24.30 -26.66 37.22
C TYR A 685 23.33 -27.59 38.01
N PHE A 686 22.13 -27.12 38.38
CA PHE A 686 21.09 -27.88 39.13
C PHE A 686 19.81 -28.08 38.29
N PHE A 687 19.33 -29.32 38.04
CA PHE A 687 18.14 -29.59 37.18
C PHE A 687 17.34 -30.89 37.48
N TYR A 688 16.12 -30.97 36.90
CA TYR A 688 15.18 -32.11 36.89
C TYR A 688 15.23 -32.87 35.53
N ILE A 689 15.17 -34.21 35.55
CA ILE A 689 15.33 -35.08 34.37
C ILE A 689 14.00 -35.79 34.02
N CYS A 690 13.57 -35.74 32.75
CA CYS A 690 12.44 -36.52 32.23
C CYS A 690 12.87 -37.31 30.97
N ILE A 691 12.64 -38.63 30.96
CA ILE A 691 13.00 -39.54 29.85
C ILE A 691 11.78 -39.69 28.93
N VAL A 692 11.94 -39.38 27.64
CA VAL A 692 10.93 -39.65 26.59
C VAL A 692 11.60 -40.45 25.46
N VAL A 693 11.03 -41.61 25.14
CA VAL A 693 11.45 -42.46 24.01
C VAL A 693 10.44 -42.27 22.89
N LEU A 694 10.82 -41.60 21.79
CA LEU A 694 9.99 -41.51 20.58
C LEU A 694 10.83 -41.64 19.30
N HIS A 695 10.26 -42.42 18.37
CA HIS A 695 10.81 -42.79 17.06
C HIS A 695 10.96 -41.58 16.12
N SER A 696 12.00 -41.67 15.29
CA SER A 696 12.54 -40.75 14.29
C SER A 696 11.57 -40.17 13.25
N CYS A 697 11.79 -38.90 12.87
CA CYS A 697 11.34 -38.31 11.61
C CYS A 697 12.49 -37.48 11.00
N LEU A 698 12.93 -37.84 9.78
CA LEU A 698 14.01 -37.18 9.03
C LEU A 698 13.55 -35.86 8.37
N MET A 699 14.48 -34.90 8.26
CA MET A 699 14.43 -33.74 7.37
C MET A 699 15.00 -34.13 5.99
N VAL A 700 14.33 -33.76 4.90
CA VAL A 700 14.79 -33.96 3.51
C VAL A 700 15.19 -32.61 2.93
N GLU A 701 16.43 -32.48 2.45
CA GLU A 701 16.85 -31.39 1.56
C GLU A 701 16.16 -31.55 0.19
N THR A 702 15.42 -30.55 -0.28
CA THR A 702 14.74 -30.60 -1.58
C THR A 702 15.55 -29.89 -2.67
N GLU A 703 15.87 -30.58 -3.76
CA GLU A 703 16.48 -29.98 -4.96
C GLU A 703 15.68 -28.80 -5.54
N PRO A 704 16.34 -27.83 -6.21
CA PRO A 704 15.65 -26.72 -6.88
C PRO A 704 14.75 -27.23 -8.02
N ARG A 705 13.50 -26.78 -8.02
CA ARG A 705 12.49 -27.15 -9.04
C ARG A 705 12.94 -26.87 -10.46
N HIS A 706 12.56 -27.74 -11.39
CA HIS A 706 12.84 -27.62 -12.80
C HIS A 706 11.61 -27.15 -13.59
N VAL A 707 11.73 -26.02 -14.28
CA VAL A 707 10.72 -25.48 -15.19
C VAL A 707 11.25 -25.53 -16.62
N ILE A 708 10.50 -26.15 -17.54
CA ILE A 708 10.81 -26.12 -18.97
C ILE A 708 9.96 -25.05 -19.66
N VAL A 709 10.59 -24.19 -20.45
CA VAL A 709 9.93 -23.18 -21.27
C VAL A 709 10.11 -23.54 -22.74
N VAL A 710 9.02 -23.70 -23.48
CA VAL A 710 9.05 -24.08 -24.90
C VAL A 710 8.75 -22.84 -25.75
N GLY A 711 9.78 -22.34 -26.43
CA GLY A 711 9.78 -21.12 -27.24
C GLY A 711 10.54 -19.99 -26.55
N SER A 712 11.38 -19.27 -27.31
CA SER A 712 12.23 -18.18 -26.81
C SER A 712 11.78 -16.78 -27.26
N GLY A 713 10.52 -16.64 -27.65
CA GLY A 713 9.90 -15.33 -27.86
C GLY A 713 9.82 -14.52 -26.56
N LEU A 714 9.26 -13.30 -26.62
CA LEU A 714 9.16 -12.44 -25.43
C LEU A 714 8.38 -13.12 -24.29
N ALA A 715 7.33 -13.91 -24.60
CA ALA A 715 6.58 -14.66 -23.60
C ALA A 715 7.45 -15.69 -22.88
N GLY A 716 8.19 -16.50 -23.64
CA GLY A 716 9.06 -17.53 -23.07
C GLY A 716 10.23 -16.94 -22.28
N LEU A 717 10.88 -15.90 -22.80
CA LEU A 717 11.97 -15.24 -22.07
C LEU A 717 11.47 -14.54 -20.79
N SER A 718 10.27 -13.95 -20.81
CA SER A 718 9.66 -13.37 -19.60
C SER A 718 9.30 -14.45 -18.57
N ALA A 719 8.82 -15.61 -19.02
CA ALA A 719 8.56 -16.77 -18.16
C ALA A 719 9.84 -17.34 -17.56
N ALA A 720 10.87 -17.52 -18.38
CA ALA A 720 12.17 -18.03 -17.96
C ALA A 720 12.81 -17.10 -16.91
N LEU A 721 12.78 -15.78 -17.14
CA LEU A 721 13.30 -14.80 -16.19
C LEU A 721 12.52 -14.81 -14.87
N ALA A 722 11.19 -14.88 -14.92
CA ALA A 722 10.36 -14.93 -13.72
C ALA A 722 10.60 -16.22 -12.91
N ALA A 723 10.68 -17.38 -13.56
CA ALA A 723 10.99 -18.65 -12.90
C ALA A 723 12.41 -18.67 -12.31
N PHE A 724 13.40 -18.17 -13.06
CA PHE A 724 14.79 -18.09 -12.60
C PHE A 724 14.94 -17.22 -11.35
N ASN A 725 14.22 -16.08 -11.31
CA ASN A 725 14.16 -15.17 -10.16
C ASN A 725 13.52 -15.80 -8.91
N GLN A 726 12.72 -16.85 -9.06
CA GLN A 726 12.09 -17.60 -7.96
C GLN A 726 12.98 -18.77 -7.45
N GLY A 727 14.20 -18.92 -7.96
CA GLY A 727 15.12 -19.97 -7.51
C GLY A 727 15.01 -21.29 -8.30
N SER A 728 14.18 -21.38 -9.35
CA SER A 728 14.04 -22.60 -10.16
C SER A 728 15.22 -22.82 -11.12
N ARG A 729 15.51 -24.08 -11.43
CA ARG A 729 16.24 -24.53 -12.63
C ARG A 729 15.34 -24.32 -13.85
N VAL A 730 15.87 -23.71 -14.90
CA VAL A 730 15.10 -23.33 -16.10
C VAL A 730 15.78 -23.88 -17.36
N THR A 731 15.02 -24.64 -18.16
CA THR A 731 15.46 -25.08 -19.49
C THR A 731 14.58 -24.43 -20.56
N ILE A 732 15.19 -23.68 -21.48
CA ILE A 732 14.51 -23.08 -22.64
C ILE A 732 14.75 -23.96 -23.86
N LEU A 733 13.69 -24.37 -24.55
CA LEU A 733 13.75 -25.07 -25.83
C LEU A 733 13.32 -24.13 -26.96
N GLU A 734 14.17 -23.93 -27.95
CA GLU A 734 13.90 -23.15 -29.15
C GLU A 734 14.07 -24.03 -30.39
N GLY A 735 13.02 -24.06 -31.23
CA GLY A 735 12.99 -24.90 -32.43
C GLY A 735 13.85 -24.36 -33.56
N GLU A 736 14.19 -23.08 -33.51
CA GLU A 736 15.01 -22.37 -34.49
C GLU A 736 16.47 -22.22 -34.04
N PRO A 737 17.40 -21.90 -34.95
CA PRO A 737 18.81 -21.68 -34.60
C PRO A 737 19.03 -20.40 -33.79
N ASN A 738 18.13 -19.43 -33.91
CA ASN A 738 18.19 -18.14 -33.22
C ASN A 738 16.96 -17.93 -32.36
N ILE A 739 17.16 -17.28 -31.21
CA ILE A 739 16.06 -16.95 -30.31
C ILE A 739 15.17 -15.81 -30.83
N GLY A 740 13.97 -15.70 -30.26
CA GLY A 740 13.15 -14.47 -30.30
C GLY A 740 11.81 -14.56 -31.01
N GLY A 741 11.58 -15.61 -31.81
CA GLY A 741 10.31 -15.88 -32.48
C GLY A 741 9.71 -14.67 -33.22
N ASN A 742 8.36 -14.57 -33.25
CA ASN A 742 7.67 -13.43 -33.85
C ASN A 742 7.89 -12.13 -33.06
N SER A 743 8.17 -12.20 -31.76
CA SER A 743 8.41 -11.01 -30.93
C SER A 743 9.61 -10.20 -31.41
N ALA A 744 10.68 -10.86 -31.87
CA ALA A 744 11.85 -10.18 -32.42
C ALA A 744 11.56 -9.39 -33.72
N LYS A 745 10.51 -9.76 -34.45
CA LYS A 745 10.07 -9.09 -35.69
C LYS A 745 9.15 -7.89 -35.46
N ALA A 746 8.70 -7.67 -34.22
CA ALA A 746 7.76 -6.60 -33.90
C ALA A 746 8.40 -5.20 -33.95
N THR A 747 7.77 -4.25 -34.64
CA THR A 747 8.32 -2.90 -34.89
C THR A 747 7.48 -1.75 -34.33
N SER A 748 6.19 -1.99 -34.05
CA SER A 748 5.22 -0.95 -33.67
C SER A 748 5.38 -0.43 -32.24
N GLY A 749 5.86 -1.26 -31.32
CA GLY A 749 6.01 -0.91 -29.90
C GLY A 749 5.21 -1.82 -28.97
N ILE A 750 5.30 -1.54 -27.67
CA ILE A 750 4.64 -2.25 -26.57
C ILE A 750 3.74 -1.27 -25.81
N ASN A 751 2.53 -1.68 -25.45
CA ASN A 751 1.60 -0.78 -24.76
C ASN A 751 1.83 -0.76 -23.26
N GLY A 752 1.61 0.39 -22.64
CA GLY A 752 1.53 0.55 -21.18
C GLY A 752 0.68 1.76 -20.84
N CYS A 753 -0.21 1.64 -19.86
CA CYS A 753 -0.94 2.77 -19.29
C CYS A 753 -0.35 3.13 -17.92
N ASN A 754 -0.50 4.38 -17.47
CA ASN A 754 0.04 4.87 -16.20
C ASN A 754 1.56 4.65 -16.03
N THR A 755 2.33 4.71 -17.11
CA THR A 755 3.79 4.52 -17.06
C THR A 755 4.53 5.78 -16.65
N SER A 756 5.78 5.62 -16.18
CA SER A 756 6.69 6.73 -15.90
C SER A 756 6.89 7.62 -17.14
N THR A 757 7.10 7.03 -18.32
CA THR A 757 7.21 7.75 -19.59
C THR A 757 5.96 8.57 -19.92
N GLN A 758 4.75 8.04 -19.70
CA GLN A 758 3.51 8.77 -19.97
C GLN A 758 3.36 9.99 -19.06
N ARG A 759 3.73 9.86 -17.77
CA ARG A 759 3.73 10.99 -16.83
C ARG A 759 4.68 12.10 -17.27
N VAL A 760 5.90 11.75 -17.68
CA VAL A 760 6.89 12.72 -18.18
C VAL A 760 6.40 13.45 -19.45
N ASN A 761 5.67 12.74 -20.31
CA ASN A 761 5.13 13.29 -21.56
C ASN A 761 3.74 13.93 -21.40
N GLY A 762 3.24 14.10 -20.17
CA GLY A 762 1.94 14.72 -19.89
C GLY A 762 0.73 13.94 -20.43
N VAL A 763 0.88 12.63 -20.69
CA VAL A 763 -0.22 11.80 -21.20
C VAL A 763 -1.02 11.24 -20.03
N GLN A 764 -2.30 11.60 -19.97
CA GLN A 764 -3.26 10.99 -19.06
C GLN A 764 -3.85 9.73 -19.70
N ASP A 765 -3.56 8.58 -19.12
CA ASP A 765 -4.07 7.27 -19.54
C ASP A 765 -4.29 6.43 -18.29
N ASP A 766 -5.23 5.49 -18.31
CA ASP A 766 -5.45 4.60 -17.19
C ASP A 766 -5.88 3.19 -17.65
N ALA A 767 -5.87 2.24 -16.72
CA ALA A 767 -6.21 0.86 -17.02
C ALA A 767 -7.66 0.70 -17.51
N LYS A 768 -8.61 1.56 -17.08
CA LYS A 768 -10.01 1.48 -17.52
C LYS A 768 -10.16 1.93 -18.96
N LEU A 769 -9.52 3.03 -19.33
CA LEU A 769 -9.51 3.54 -20.69
C LEU A 769 -8.81 2.53 -21.62
N PHE A 770 -7.68 1.98 -21.19
CA PHE A 770 -6.98 0.95 -21.95
C PHE A 770 -7.77 -0.37 -22.05
N PHE A 771 -8.49 -0.77 -20.99
CA PHE A 771 -9.43 -1.88 -21.00
C PHE A 771 -10.55 -1.65 -22.01
N SER A 772 -11.19 -0.48 -21.98
CA SER A 772 -12.25 -0.11 -22.91
C SER A 772 -11.77 -0.17 -24.37
N ASP A 773 -10.59 0.38 -24.67
CA ASP A 773 -10.02 0.32 -26.02
C ASP A 773 -9.72 -1.12 -26.45
N THR A 774 -9.24 -1.96 -25.53
CA THR A 774 -8.94 -3.38 -25.82
C THR A 774 -10.21 -4.20 -26.04
N MET A 775 -11.24 -4.03 -25.20
CA MET A 775 -12.55 -4.69 -25.36
C MET A 775 -13.26 -4.24 -26.62
N LYS A 776 -13.21 -2.94 -26.94
CA LYS A 776 -13.78 -2.38 -28.17
C LYS A 776 -13.08 -2.95 -29.40
N ALA A 777 -11.75 -3.01 -29.38
CA ALA A 777 -10.98 -3.60 -30.48
C ALA A 777 -11.35 -5.07 -30.71
N GLY A 778 -11.56 -5.85 -29.64
CA GLY A 778 -11.93 -7.25 -29.74
C GLY A 778 -13.42 -7.54 -29.88
N HIS A 779 -14.24 -6.50 -30.16
CA HIS A 779 -15.70 -6.58 -30.36
C HIS A 779 -16.45 -7.22 -29.18
N GLY A 780 -15.94 -7.05 -27.95
CA GLY A 780 -16.57 -7.59 -26.74
C GLY A 780 -16.44 -9.11 -26.55
N ILE A 781 -15.69 -9.81 -27.42
CA ILE A 781 -15.48 -11.27 -27.34
C ILE A 781 -14.39 -11.63 -26.32
N ASN A 782 -13.48 -10.69 -26.03
CA ASN A 782 -12.36 -10.92 -25.13
C ASN A 782 -12.81 -11.45 -23.76
N ASP A 783 -11.96 -12.26 -23.14
CA ASP A 783 -12.10 -12.61 -21.74
C ASP A 783 -11.80 -11.38 -20.87
N MET A 784 -12.84 -10.87 -20.21
CA MET A 784 -12.75 -9.66 -19.38
C MET A 784 -11.71 -9.79 -18.25
N GLN A 785 -11.52 -10.97 -17.67
CA GLN A 785 -10.55 -11.14 -16.58
C GLN A 785 -9.12 -11.05 -17.10
N LEU A 786 -8.86 -11.63 -18.28
CA LEU A 786 -7.53 -11.56 -18.90
C LEU A 786 -7.20 -10.15 -19.41
N VAL A 787 -8.18 -9.42 -19.96
CA VAL A 787 -7.98 -8.01 -20.38
C VAL A 787 -7.76 -7.08 -19.19
N ASP A 788 -8.52 -7.27 -18.11
CA ASP A 788 -8.35 -6.50 -16.87
C ASP A 788 -6.95 -6.71 -16.29
N LEU A 789 -6.49 -7.96 -16.23
CA LEU A 789 -5.14 -8.30 -15.78
C LEU A 789 -4.05 -7.74 -16.70
N LEU A 790 -4.21 -7.84 -18.04
CA LEU A 790 -3.27 -7.29 -19.02
C LEU A 790 -3.07 -5.78 -18.82
N THR A 791 -4.17 -5.05 -18.69
CA THR A 791 -4.17 -3.58 -18.63
C THR A 791 -3.64 -3.08 -17.29
N LYS A 792 -4.06 -3.68 -16.17
CA LYS A 792 -3.55 -3.37 -14.83
C LYS A 792 -2.06 -3.68 -14.66
N SER A 793 -1.59 -4.77 -15.26
CA SER A 793 -0.17 -5.19 -15.17
C SER A 793 0.73 -4.50 -16.19
N SER A 794 0.19 -3.59 -17.01
CA SER A 794 0.92 -3.03 -18.15
C SER A 794 2.03 -2.06 -17.75
N ALA A 795 1.82 -1.22 -16.74
CA ALA A 795 2.86 -0.35 -16.20
C ALA A 795 4.05 -1.16 -15.68
N ASP A 796 3.74 -2.16 -14.87
CA ASP A 796 4.69 -3.08 -14.27
C ASP A 796 5.53 -3.83 -15.32
N ALA A 797 4.92 -4.21 -16.45
CA ALA A 797 5.63 -4.84 -17.56
C ALA A 797 6.58 -3.87 -18.26
N ILE A 798 6.19 -2.60 -18.44
CA ILE A 798 7.06 -1.56 -19.00
C ILE A 798 8.22 -1.26 -18.05
N ASP A 799 7.93 -1.06 -16.77
CA ASP A 799 8.93 -0.71 -15.76
C ASP A 799 9.98 -1.82 -15.62
N ARG A 800 9.57 -3.11 -15.57
CA ARG A 800 10.51 -4.24 -15.57
C ARG A 800 11.44 -4.26 -16.78
N LEU A 801 10.91 -3.96 -17.97
CA LEU A 801 11.73 -3.90 -19.19
C LEU A 801 12.69 -2.71 -19.15
N THR A 802 12.27 -1.58 -18.59
CA THR A 802 13.12 -0.40 -18.43
C THR A 802 14.22 -0.61 -17.39
N GLU A 803 13.93 -1.27 -16.27
CA GLU A 803 14.91 -1.62 -15.23
C GLU A 803 16.05 -2.50 -15.74
N ILE A 804 15.77 -3.45 -16.65
CA ILE A 804 16.80 -4.29 -17.27
C ILE A 804 17.53 -3.61 -18.45
N GLY A 805 17.21 -2.34 -18.74
CA GLY A 805 17.93 -1.51 -19.71
C GLY A 805 17.27 -1.36 -21.09
N VAL A 806 15.96 -1.60 -21.23
CA VAL A 806 15.22 -1.22 -22.45
C VAL A 806 14.71 0.21 -22.33
N ASP A 807 15.25 1.10 -23.15
CA ASP A 807 14.79 2.50 -23.24
C ASP A 807 13.44 2.60 -23.95
N LEU A 808 12.36 2.72 -23.18
CA LEU A 808 10.96 2.81 -23.65
C LEU A 808 10.40 4.23 -23.46
N SER A 809 11.22 5.25 -23.76
CA SER A 809 10.89 6.65 -23.53
C SER A 809 10.14 7.35 -24.68
N ASP A 810 10.10 6.76 -25.88
CA ASP A 810 9.33 7.29 -27.02
C ASP A 810 7.87 6.81 -26.97
N LEU A 811 6.91 7.70 -27.22
CA LEU A 811 5.47 7.44 -27.10
C LEU A 811 4.70 7.81 -28.36
N VAL A 812 4.01 6.82 -28.94
CA VAL A 812 3.17 7.00 -30.12
C VAL A 812 1.72 6.54 -29.88
N ILE A 813 0.82 6.96 -30.76
CA ILE A 813 -0.56 6.46 -30.84
C ILE A 813 -0.69 5.54 -32.07
N LEU A 814 -1.30 4.38 -31.90
CA LEU A 814 -1.63 3.45 -32.98
C LEU A 814 -3.14 3.45 -33.22
N GLY A 815 -3.58 2.88 -34.35
CA GLY A 815 -5.00 2.75 -34.67
C GLY A 815 -5.78 2.01 -33.58
N GLY A 816 -6.96 2.54 -33.25
CA GLY A 816 -7.86 1.97 -32.23
C GLY A 816 -7.60 2.43 -30.79
N HIS A 817 -6.50 3.16 -30.51
CA HIS A 817 -6.23 3.72 -29.20
C HIS A 817 -6.89 5.09 -29.01
N SER A 818 -7.39 5.35 -27.81
CA SER A 818 -7.93 6.67 -27.42
C SER A 818 -6.84 7.66 -27.00
N VAL A 819 -5.65 7.18 -26.58
CA VAL A 819 -4.51 8.02 -26.13
C VAL A 819 -3.15 7.42 -26.51
N ARG A 820 -2.07 8.21 -26.42
CA ARG A 820 -0.68 7.78 -26.67
C ARG A 820 -0.18 6.83 -25.58
N ARG A 821 -0.18 5.52 -25.85
CA ARG A 821 0.26 4.50 -24.88
C ARG A 821 1.20 3.44 -25.43
N THR A 822 1.59 3.57 -26.69
CA THR A 822 2.52 2.62 -27.31
C THR A 822 3.94 3.14 -27.13
N HIS A 823 4.69 2.46 -26.28
CA HIS A 823 6.09 2.71 -26.00
C HIS A 823 6.99 2.16 -27.11
N ARG A 824 7.95 2.97 -27.52
CA ARG A 824 8.99 2.65 -28.50
C ARG A 824 10.37 3.03 -27.97
N ILE A 825 11.38 2.59 -28.70
CA ILE A 825 12.78 2.92 -28.42
C ILE A 825 13.15 4.14 -29.27
N PRO A 826 13.66 5.24 -28.67
CA PRO A 826 14.11 6.40 -29.42
C PRO A 826 15.16 6.04 -30.48
N ALA A 827 15.16 6.79 -31.57
CA ALA A 827 16.16 6.61 -32.63
C ALA A 827 17.57 6.92 -32.11
N LYS A 828 18.53 6.03 -32.34
CA LYS A 828 19.94 6.26 -31.97
C LYS A 828 20.68 6.86 -33.16
N ASN A 829 21.16 8.11 -33.04
CA ASN A 829 21.80 8.85 -34.13
C ASN A 829 20.91 8.96 -35.39
N GLY A 830 19.61 9.20 -35.18
CA GLY A 830 18.61 9.22 -36.25
C GLY A 830 18.25 7.84 -36.81
N LYS A 831 18.92 6.75 -36.38
CA LYS A 831 18.61 5.40 -36.85
C LYS A 831 17.51 4.75 -35.99
N PRO A 832 16.42 4.26 -36.60
CA PRO A 832 15.35 3.55 -35.93
C PRO A 832 15.86 2.26 -35.30
N VAL A 833 15.40 1.98 -34.08
CA VAL A 833 15.73 0.74 -33.37
C VAL A 833 14.55 -0.22 -33.47
N PRO A 834 14.74 -1.46 -33.97
CA PRO A 834 13.67 -2.46 -33.97
C PRO A 834 13.28 -2.86 -32.53
N VAL A 835 12.13 -2.35 -32.07
CA VAL A 835 11.68 -2.45 -30.68
C VAL A 835 11.64 -3.90 -30.17
N GLY A 836 10.99 -4.80 -30.92
CA GLY A 836 10.85 -6.20 -30.53
C GLY A 836 12.18 -6.95 -30.43
N PHE A 837 13.05 -6.81 -31.43
CA PHE A 837 14.39 -7.41 -31.42
C PHE A 837 15.21 -6.92 -30.22
N HIS A 838 15.17 -5.61 -29.95
CA HIS A 838 15.93 -5.04 -28.85
C HIS A 838 15.42 -5.53 -27.48
N ILE A 839 14.09 -5.59 -27.28
CA ILE A 839 13.51 -6.13 -26.05
C ILE A 839 13.95 -7.59 -25.84
N VAL A 840 13.74 -8.46 -26.83
CA VAL A 840 14.10 -9.88 -26.75
C VAL A 840 15.59 -10.05 -26.42
N ARG A 841 16.46 -9.32 -27.14
CA ARG A 841 17.90 -9.36 -26.93
C ARG A 841 18.29 -8.92 -25.52
N THR A 842 17.72 -7.82 -25.02
CA THR A 842 18.02 -7.29 -23.68
C THR A 842 17.56 -8.26 -22.59
N VAL A 843 16.34 -8.80 -22.68
CA VAL A 843 15.84 -9.79 -21.71
C VAL A 843 16.71 -11.04 -21.69
N HIS A 844 17.06 -11.58 -22.86
CA HIS A 844 17.94 -12.74 -22.97
C HIS A 844 19.34 -12.47 -22.39
N GLN A 845 19.96 -11.34 -22.74
CA GLN A 845 21.28 -10.99 -22.23
C GLN A 845 21.27 -10.78 -20.72
N HIS A 846 20.22 -10.15 -20.18
CA HIS A 846 20.05 -9.98 -18.75
C HIS A 846 19.95 -11.34 -18.04
N LEU A 847 19.15 -12.27 -18.57
CA LEU A 847 19.01 -13.62 -18.03
C LEU A 847 20.34 -14.40 -18.03
N LEU A 848 21.09 -14.36 -19.14
CA LEU A 848 22.42 -14.98 -19.23
C LEU A 848 23.44 -14.35 -18.27
N ASN A 849 23.48 -13.02 -18.20
CA ASN A 849 24.39 -12.31 -17.30
C ASN A 849 24.08 -12.67 -15.84
N LYS A 850 22.81 -12.79 -15.49
CA LYS A 850 22.37 -13.17 -14.15
C LYS A 850 22.81 -14.59 -13.79
N ALA A 851 22.62 -15.56 -14.69
CA ALA A 851 23.11 -16.93 -14.51
C ALA A 851 24.64 -16.99 -14.35
N ASN A 852 25.38 -16.27 -15.20
CA ASN A 852 26.85 -16.26 -15.18
C ASN A 852 27.44 -15.55 -13.94
N SER A 853 26.80 -14.48 -13.46
CA SER A 853 27.31 -13.68 -12.33
C SER A 853 27.33 -14.42 -10.99
N VAL A 854 26.59 -15.52 -10.88
CA VAL A 854 26.42 -16.31 -9.64
C VAL A 854 27.08 -17.70 -9.76
N GLY A 855 27.68 -18.04 -10.92
CA GLY A 855 28.17 -19.40 -11.18
C GLY A 855 27.05 -20.44 -11.17
N ASP A 856 25.87 -20.04 -11.66
CA ASP A 856 24.62 -20.74 -11.44
C ASP A 856 24.23 -21.60 -12.64
N ASP A 857 24.48 -22.91 -12.53
CA ASP A 857 24.19 -23.92 -13.56
C ASP A 857 22.67 -24.19 -13.74
N ARG A 858 21.80 -23.38 -13.12
CA ARG A 858 20.34 -23.52 -13.22
C ARG A 858 19.75 -23.15 -14.59
N LEU A 859 20.45 -22.46 -15.48
CA LEU A 859 19.91 -22.04 -16.77
C LEU A 859 20.50 -22.87 -17.93
N LYS A 860 19.62 -23.50 -18.71
CA LYS A 860 19.98 -24.20 -19.95
C LYS A 860 19.18 -23.68 -21.13
N VAL A 861 19.84 -23.35 -22.24
CA VAL A 861 19.17 -22.94 -23.49
C VAL A 861 19.54 -23.93 -24.59
N MET A 862 18.54 -24.53 -25.24
CA MET A 862 18.70 -25.52 -26.31
C MET A 862 18.02 -24.99 -27.59
N THR A 863 18.80 -24.58 -28.57
CA THR A 863 18.31 -24.19 -29.91
C THR A 863 18.29 -25.38 -30.86
N ASN A 864 17.62 -25.25 -32.01
CA ASN A 864 17.36 -26.36 -32.94
C ASN A 864 16.71 -27.58 -32.26
N VAL A 865 15.85 -27.35 -31.26
CA VAL A 865 15.16 -28.40 -30.50
C VAL A 865 13.66 -28.13 -30.49
N ARG A 866 12.91 -29.02 -31.14
CA ARG A 866 11.45 -28.90 -31.29
C ARG A 866 10.75 -29.83 -30.31
N ALA A 867 9.90 -29.30 -29.43
CA ALA A 867 9.01 -30.12 -28.63
C ALA A 867 7.93 -30.76 -29.52
N VAL A 868 7.70 -32.07 -29.34
CA VAL A 868 6.83 -32.89 -30.20
C VAL A 868 5.59 -33.40 -29.46
N SER A 869 5.71 -33.73 -28.18
CA SER A 869 4.58 -34.15 -27.34
C SER A 869 4.84 -33.88 -25.86
N LEU A 870 3.76 -33.73 -25.08
CA LEU A 870 3.81 -33.64 -23.62
C LEU A 870 3.74 -35.04 -23.01
N ILE A 871 4.46 -35.25 -21.90
CA ILE A 871 4.44 -36.47 -21.11
C ILE A 871 3.59 -36.20 -19.88
N THR A 872 2.60 -37.04 -19.63
CA THR A 872 1.75 -37.00 -18.44
C THR A 872 2.07 -38.16 -17.49
N ASP A 873 1.59 -38.06 -16.26
CA ASP A 873 1.47 -39.20 -15.35
C ASP A 873 0.50 -40.28 -15.89
N ALA A 874 0.43 -41.42 -15.19
CA ALA A 874 -0.39 -42.58 -15.59
C ALA A 874 -1.88 -42.25 -15.69
N ASP A 875 -2.36 -41.31 -14.86
CA ASP A 875 -3.76 -40.87 -14.81
C ASP A 875 -4.08 -39.75 -15.83
N GLY A 876 -3.06 -39.24 -16.55
CA GLY A 876 -3.22 -38.14 -17.50
C GLY A 876 -3.56 -36.79 -16.86
N SER A 877 -3.36 -36.68 -15.54
CA SER A 877 -3.81 -35.58 -14.69
C SER A 877 -2.74 -34.48 -14.53
N VAL A 878 -1.45 -34.86 -14.57
CA VAL A 878 -0.31 -33.96 -14.41
C VAL A 878 0.65 -34.08 -15.59
N VAL A 879 1.11 -32.94 -16.12
CA VAL A 879 2.22 -32.90 -17.09
C VAL A 879 3.55 -32.94 -16.34
N VAL A 880 4.37 -33.95 -16.64
CA VAL A 880 5.65 -34.25 -15.93
C VAL A 880 6.88 -34.11 -16.82
N GLY A 881 6.69 -33.84 -18.12
CA GLY A 881 7.79 -33.73 -19.06
C GLY A 881 7.33 -33.51 -20.50
N LEU A 882 8.28 -33.52 -21.43
CA LEU A 882 8.01 -33.47 -22.86
C LEU A 882 9.00 -34.34 -23.64
N ARG A 883 8.60 -34.71 -24.86
CA ARG A 883 9.49 -35.28 -25.87
C ARG A 883 9.90 -34.20 -26.85
N PHE A 884 11.16 -34.21 -27.27
CA PHE A 884 11.70 -33.27 -28.23
C PHE A 884 12.44 -33.98 -29.36
N GLU A 885 12.60 -33.30 -30.49
CA GLU A 885 13.37 -33.71 -31.66
C GLU A 885 14.40 -32.62 -31.99
N HIS A 886 15.65 -33.02 -32.24
CA HIS A 886 16.66 -32.12 -32.81
C HIS A 886 16.33 -31.83 -34.27
N ALA A 887 16.21 -30.53 -34.61
CA ALA A 887 15.84 -30.10 -35.96
C ALA A 887 16.85 -30.56 -37.02
N ASP A 888 18.14 -30.60 -36.67
CA ASP A 888 19.24 -30.95 -37.56
C ASP A 888 19.45 -32.47 -37.70
N THR A 889 19.50 -33.22 -36.58
CA THR A 889 19.82 -34.66 -36.58
C THR A 889 18.62 -35.58 -36.64
N LYS A 890 17.40 -35.06 -36.40
CA LYS A 890 16.17 -35.85 -36.22
C LYS A 890 16.21 -36.85 -35.06
N GLU A 891 17.19 -36.71 -34.18
CA GLU A 891 17.26 -37.49 -32.95
C GLU A 891 16.17 -37.03 -31.98
N THR A 892 15.54 -38.00 -31.31
CA THR A 892 14.47 -37.74 -30.34
C THR A 892 14.97 -37.95 -28.91
N GLY A 893 14.46 -37.15 -27.98
CA GLY A 893 14.81 -37.19 -26.57
C GLY A 893 13.61 -36.88 -25.66
N GLN A 894 13.82 -37.01 -24.35
CA GLN A 894 12.81 -36.71 -23.33
C GLN A 894 13.42 -35.82 -22.25
N LEU A 895 12.64 -34.88 -21.73
CA LEU A 895 13.00 -34.06 -20.57
C LEU A 895 11.85 -34.09 -19.55
N TYR A 896 12.20 -34.30 -18.30
CA TYR A 896 11.27 -34.28 -17.17
C TYR A 896 11.44 -32.99 -16.37
N ALA A 897 10.33 -32.44 -15.89
CA ALA A 897 10.28 -31.18 -15.16
C ALA A 897 9.03 -31.12 -14.27
N ASP A 898 9.08 -30.28 -13.24
CA ASP A 898 7.95 -30.04 -12.33
C ASP A 898 6.83 -29.26 -13.01
N SER A 899 7.16 -28.45 -14.02
CA SER A 899 6.19 -27.67 -14.79
C SER A 899 6.72 -27.29 -16.17
N ILE A 900 5.79 -27.10 -17.11
CA ILE A 900 6.05 -26.72 -18.50
C ILE A 900 5.26 -25.46 -18.86
N VAL A 901 5.96 -24.48 -19.43
CA VAL A 901 5.37 -23.26 -20.00
C VAL A 901 5.44 -23.35 -21.52
N LEU A 902 4.29 -23.39 -22.19
CA LEU A 902 4.19 -23.30 -23.63
C LEU A 902 4.18 -21.82 -24.06
N ALA A 903 5.14 -21.46 -24.92
CA ALA A 903 5.30 -20.12 -25.50
C ALA A 903 5.69 -20.22 -27.00
N THR A 904 5.15 -21.22 -27.70
CA THR A 904 5.55 -21.62 -29.05
C THR A 904 5.08 -20.71 -30.18
N GLY A 905 4.27 -19.69 -29.86
CA GLY A 905 3.58 -18.87 -30.85
C GLY A 905 2.33 -19.53 -31.44
N GLY A 906 1.72 -18.82 -32.39
CA GLY A 906 0.46 -19.19 -33.04
C GLY A 906 0.60 -20.18 -34.21
N TYR A 907 -0.45 -20.26 -35.03
CA TYR A 907 -0.57 -21.18 -36.18
C TYR A 907 -0.71 -20.46 -37.54
N SER A 908 -0.37 -19.18 -37.59
CA SER A 908 -0.52 -18.28 -38.75
C SER A 908 0.29 -18.61 -40.02
N ASN A 909 1.24 -19.54 -39.97
CA ASN A 909 2.10 -19.89 -41.10
C ASN A 909 2.11 -21.42 -41.37
N ASP A 910 1.11 -22.13 -40.86
CA ASP A 910 0.88 -23.53 -41.20
C ASP A 910 -0.22 -23.62 -42.25
N HIS A 911 0.19 -23.83 -43.50
CA HIS A 911 -0.68 -23.89 -44.67
C HIS A 911 -0.90 -25.33 -45.17
N THR A 912 -0.55 -26.34 -44.36
CA THR A 912 -0.78 -27.75 -44.71
C THR A 912 -2.25 -28.14 -44.54
N SER A 913 -2.64 -29.27 -45.12
CA SER A 913 -4.01 -29.81 -45.05
C SER A 913 -4.45 -30.22 -43.64
N ASP A 914 -3.49 -30.50 -42.75
CA ASP A 914 -3.70 -30.86 -41.33
C ASP A 914 -3.39 -29.69 -40.38
N SER A 915 -3.32 -28.47 -40.93
CA SER A 915 -3.06 -27.25 -40.15
C SER A 915 -4.28 -26.80 -39.35
N LEU A 916 -4.00 -26.05 -38.29
CA LEU A 916 -5.07 -25.39 -37.51
C LEU A 916 -5.76 -24.28 -38.31
N LEU A 917 -5.09 -23.70 -39.31
CA LEU A 917 -5.72 -22.75 -40.23
C LEU A 917 -6.75 -23.43 -41.12
N GLU A 918 -6.44 -24.60 -41.68
CA GLU A 918 -7.39 -25.37 -42.50
C GLU A 918 -8.61 -25.81 -41.67
N GLU A 919 -8.39 -26.25 -40.43
CA GLU A 919 -9.46 -26.71 -39.54
C GLU A 919 -10.39 -25.56 -39.08
N PHE A 920 -9.84 -24.44 -38.62
CA PHE A 920 -10.63 -23.40 -37.93
C PHE A 920 -10.82 -22.11 -38.73
N ALA A 921 -9.97 -21.83 -39.71
CA ALA A 921 -9.93 -20.56 -40.42
C ALA A 921 -9.74 -20.73 -41.93
N LYS A 922 -10.35 -21.76 -42.52
CA LYS A 922 -10.21 -22.16 -43.94
C LYS A 922 -10.26 -21.01 -44.95
N SER A 923 -11.15 -20.02 -44.74
CA SER A 923 -11.25 -18.83 -45.61
C SER A 923 -9.97 -17.98 -45.72
N LYS A 924 -9.00 -18.19 -44.81
CA LYS A 924 -7.75 -17.46 -44.72
C LYS A 924 -6.53 -18.29 -45.11
N ILE A 925 -6.67 -19.58 -45.43
CA ILE A 925 -5.54 -20.46 -45.73
C ILE A 925 -4.68 -19.95 -46.90
N ASP A 926 -5.27 -19.26 -47.87
CA ASP A 926 -4.56 -18.72 -49.04
C ASP A 926 -3.96 -17.33 -48.81
N TYR A 927 -4.07 -16.76 -47.61
CA TYR A 927 -3.50 -15.45 -47.33
C TYR A 927 -1.99 -15.59 -47.07
N PRO A 928 -1.16 -14.71 -47.64
CA PRO A 928 0.23 -14.58 -47.22
C PRO A 928 0.29 -14.14 -45.75
N THR A 929 1.40 -14.42 -45.08
CA THR A 929 1.58 -14.13 -43.65
C THR A 929 2.80 -13.25 -43.38
N THR A 930 2.83 -12.56 -42.25
CA THR A 930 4.05 -11.85 -41.79
C THR A 930 4.87 -12.66 -40.79
N ASN A 931 4.35 -13.82 -40.37
CA ASN A 931 4.90 -14.59 -39.27
C ASN A 931 5.97 -15.57 -39.75
N GLY A 932 6.89 -15.95 -38.86
CA GLY A 932 7.95 -16.89 -39.22
C GLY A 932 7.44 -18.30 -39.54
N PRO A 933 8.26 -19.12 -40.22
CA PRO A 933 7.89 -20.50 -40.58
C PRO A 933 7.67 -21.42 -39.37
N PHE A 934 8.11 -20.98 -38.18
CA PHE A 934 7.91 -21.67 -36.90
C PHE A 934 6.50 -21.50 -36.32
N ALA A 935 5.68 -20.56 -36.83
CA ALA A 935 4.34 -20.27 -36.31
C ALA A 935 3.29 -21.29 -36.81
N VAL A 936 3.46 -22.55 -36.40
CA VAL A 936 2.70 -23.72 -36.87
C VAL A 936 1.75 -24.33 -35.84
N GLY A 937 1.57 -23.66 -34.70
CA GLY A 937 0.65 -24.10 -33.65
C GLY A 937 1.08 -25.35 -32.90
N SER A 938 2.38 -25.66 -32.85
CA SER A 938 2.89 -26.88 -32.21
C SER A 938 2.45 -27.02 -30.74
N GLY A 939 2.54 -25.96 -29.94
CA GLY A 939 2.07 -25.96 -28.55
C GLY A 939 0.57 -26.22 -28.42
N VAL A 940 -0.25 -25.63 -29.31
CA VAL A 940 -1.70 -25.85 -29.35
C VAL A 940 -2.00 -27.31 -29.70
N LYS A 941 -1.35 -27.85 -30.75
CA LYS A 941 -1.51 -29.25 -31.16
C LYS A 941 -1.13 -30.22 -30.03
N MET A 942 0.00 -30.00 -29.37
CA MET A 942 0.47 -30.84 -28.25
C MET A 942 -0.47 -30.83 -27.05
N ALA A 943 -0.90 -29.65 -26.60
CA ALA A 943 -1.78 -29.54 -25.44
C ALA A 943 -3.21 -30.04 -25.72
N ARG A 944 -3.71 -29.85 -26.95
CA ARG A 944 -5.01 -30.41 -27.38
C ARG A 944 -5.05 -31.94 -27.25
N LEU A 945 -3.96 -32.63 -27.59
CA LEU A 945 -3.89 -34.10 -27.51
C LEU A 945 -4.06 -34.64 -26.09
N ILE A 946 -3.72 -33.86 -25.07
CA ILE A 946 -3.91 -34.23 -23.66
C ILE A 946 -5.16 -33.59 -23.04
N GLY A 947 -6.09 -33.09 -23.86
CA GLY A 947 -7.40 -32.60 -23.43
C GLY A 947 -7.46 -31.13 -23.01
N ALA A 948 -6.52 -30.29 -23.45
CA ALA A 948 -6.62 -28.84 -23.25
C ALA A 948 -7.75 -28.23 -24.08
N LYS A 949 -8.50 -27.31 -23.46
CA LYS A 949 -9.57 -26.54 -24.09
C LYS A 949 -8.99 -25.49 -25.04
N LEU A 950 -9.59 -25.40 -26.22
CA LEU A 950 -9.29 -24.36 -27.20
C LEU A 950 -10.36 -23.27 -27.17
N ILE A 951 -9.95 -22.02 -27.45
CA ILE A 951 -10.86 -20.88 -27.54
C ILE A 951 -10.49 -20.01 -28.74
N ASP A 952 -11.49 -19.39 -29.36
CA ASP A 952 -11.35 -18.37 -30.42
C ASP A 952 -10.52 -18.82 -31.64
N MET A 953 -10.45 -20.12 -31.94
CA MET A 953 -9.55 -20.67 -32.97
C MET A 953 -9.82 -20.14 -34.40
N ASP A 954 -11.02 -19.65 -34.69
CA ASP A 954 -11.38 -19.02 -35.97
C ASP A 954 -10.94 -17.53 -36.05
N LYS A 955 -10.56 -16.93 -34.92
CA LYS A 955 -10.16 -15.53 -34.80
C LYS A 955 -8.70 -15.36 -35.20
N VAL A 956 -8.50 -15.22 -36.52
CA VAL A 956 -7.22 -14.88 -37.14
C VAL A 956 -7.26 -13.45 -37.68
N GLN A 957 -6.34 -12.59 -37.22
CA GLN A 957 -6.27 -11.19 -37.64
C GLN A 957 -5.47 -11.06 -38.94
N VAL A 958 -6.10 -10.37 -39.89
CA VAL A 958 -5.48 -9.96 -41.15
C VAL A 958 -5.09 -8.49 -41.05
N HIS A 959 -3.83 -8.17 -41.35
CA HIS A 959 -3.35 -6.80 -41.47
C HIS A 959 -3.57 -6.31 -42.91
N PRO A 960 -4.08 -5.09 -43.14
CA PRO A 960 -4.42 -4.61 -44.47
C PRO A 960 -3.20 -4.35 -45.37
N THR A 961 -2.02 -4.16 -44.78
CA THR A 961 -0.84 -3.67 -45.48
C THR A 961 0.38 -4.58 -45.28
N GLY A 962 0.55 -5.60 -46.12
CA GLY A 962 1.81 -6.30 -46.35
C GLY A 962 2.43 -5.84 -47.66
N PHE A 963 3.73 -5.54 -47.67
CA PHE A 963 4.43 -5.13 -48.89
C PHE A 963 4.45 -6.27 -49.92
N VAL A 964 4.11 -5.92 -51.15
CA VAL A 964 4.35 -6.78 -52.32
C VAL A 964 5.75 -6.48 -52.81
N ASP A 965 6.67 -7.42 -52.59
CA ASP A 965 8.01 -7.34 -53.14
C ASP A 965 7.95 -7.49 -54.67
N PRO A 966 8.44 -6.53 -55.46
CA PRO A 966 8.45 -6.65 -56.91
C PRO A 966 9.26 -7.87 -57.43
N GLU A 967 10.27 -8.32 -56.68
CA GLU A 967 11.09 -9.48 -57.05
C GLU A 967 10.40 -10.81 -56.70
N GLN A 968 9.57 -10.81 -55.65
CA GLN A 968 8.87 -12.01 -55.14
C GLN A 968 7.40 -11.70 -54.79
N PRO A 969 6.56 -11.34 -55.79
CA PRO A 969 5.21 -10.87 -55.54
C PRO A 969 4.28 -11.94 -54.95
N ASP A 970 4.55 -13.21 -55.19
CA ASP A 970 3.80 -14.38 -54.73
C ASP A 970 4.35 -14.99 -53.42
N ALA A 971 5.38 -14.38 -52.81
CA ALA A 971 5.96 -14.88 -51.56
C ALA A 971 4.90 -15.10 -50.47
N GLY A 972 4.85 -16.32 -49.92
CA GLY A 972 3.92 -16.72 -48.86
C GLY A 972 4.17 -16.00 -47.53
N THR A 973 5.42 -15.59 -47.26
CA THR A 973 5.75 -14.68 -46.15
C THR A 973 6.12 -13.30 -46.70
N LYS A 974 5.41 -12.25 -46.26
CA LYS A 974 5.60 -10.87 -46.72
C LYS A 974 6.10 -9.95 -45.61
N PHE A 975 6.85 -8.90 -45.98
CA PHE A 975 7.23 -7.87 -45.04
C PHE A 975 6.02 -7.02 -44.67
N LEU A 976 5.83 -6.80 -43.37
CA LEU A 976 4.77 -5.93 -42.89
C LEU A 976 5.06 -4.48 -43.30
N ALA A 977 4.10 -3.82 -43.96
CA ALA A 977 4.08 -2.37 -44.04
C ALA A 977 3.54 -1.85 -42.70
N ALA A 978 4.42 -1.28 -41.89
CA ALA A 978 4.11 -0.87 -40.53
C ALA A 978 2.89 0.06 -40.48
N GLU A 979 2.01 -0.15 -39.52
CA GLU A 979 0.83 0.69 -39.29
C GLU A 979 1.17 2.18 -39.09
N ALA A 980 2.36 2.46 -38.55
CA ALA A 980 2.88 3.82 -38.42
C ALA A 980 3.03 4.55 -39.78
N LEU A 981 3.20 3.87 -40.91
CA LEU A 981 3.20 4.52 -42.24
C LEU A 981 1.84 5.19 -42.53
N ARG A 982 0.73 4.51 -42.19
CA ARG A 982 -0.62 5.09 -42.30
C ARG A 982 -0.80 6.23 -41.28
N GLY A 983 -0.30 6.04 -40.06
CA GLY A 983 -0.30 7.07 -39.01
C GLY A 983 0.45 8.35 -39.40
N SER A 984 1.53 8.23 -40.17
CA SER A 984 2.34 9.36 -40.68
C SER A 984 1.76 10.02 -41.93
N GLY A 985 0.56 9.63 -42.37
CA GLY A 985 -0.14 10.30 -43.48
C GLY A 985 -0.15 9.54 -44.80
N ALA A 986 0.17 8.23 -44.82
CA ALA A 986 0.05 7.47 -46.06
C ALA A 986 -1.40 7.43 -46.58
N LEU A 987 -1.55 7.63 -47.89
CA LEU A 987 -2.82 7.61 -48.59
C LEU A 987 -2.98 6.30 -49.35
N LEU A 988 -4.18 5.70 -49.34
CA LEU A 988 -4.43 4.44 -50.06
C LEU A 988 -5.33 4.66 -51.27
N LEU A 989 -4.83 4.26 -52.44
CA LEU A 989 -5.54 4.33 -53.71
C LEU A 989 -5.82 2.93 -54.26
N ASP A 990 -6.98 2.79 -54.90
CA ASP A 990 -7.32 1.61 -55.68
C ASP A 990 -6.69 1.67 -57.09
N HIS A 991 -6.92 0.65 -57.92
CA HIS A 991 -6.42 0.60 -59.30
C HIS A 991 -7.11 1.57 -60.27
N SER A 992 -8.05 2.39 -59.81
CA SER A 992 -8.64 3.50 -60.57
C SER A 992 -8.07 4.87 -60.17
N GLY A 993 -7.10 4.90 -59.24
CA GLY A 993 -6.49 6.12 -58.73
C GLY A 993 -7.36 6.84 -57.70
N GLN A 994 -8.42 6.20 -57.20
CA GLN A 994 -9.35 6.78 -56.25
C GLN A 994 -9.07 6.30 -54.83
N ARG A 995 -9.31 7.19 -53.88
CA ARG A 995 -9.31 6.87 -52.46
C ARG A 995 -10.59 6.12 -52.12
N PHE A 996 -10.47 5.07 -51.32
CA PHE A 996 -11.60 4.16 -51.06
C PHE A 996 -11.87 3.89 -49.57
N ALA A 997 -11.09 4.45 -48.64
CA ALA A 997 -11.25 4.19 -47.22
C ALA A 997 -10.64 5.30 -46.35
N ASN A 998 -11.03 5.32 -45.07
CA ASN A 998 -10.25 5.99 -44.03
C ASN A 998 -9.04 5.12 -43.65
N GLU A 999 -7.83 5.59 -43.97
CA GLU A 999 -6.57 4.87 -43.76
C GLU A 999 -6.22 4.69 -42.29
N LEU A 1000 -6.82 5.47 -41.38
CA LEU A 1000 -6.66 5.33 -39.94
C LEU A 1000 -7.72 4.41 -39.32
N GLY A 1001 -8.61 3.83 -40.14
CA GLY A 1001 -9.61 2.88 -39.69
C GLY A 1001 -9.00 1.58 -39.14
N PRO A 1002 -9.76 0.81 -38.35
CA PRO A 1002 -9.36 -0.50 -37.84
C PRO A 1002 -8.94 -1.49 -38.93
N ARG A 1003 -8.12 -2.49 -38.57
CA ARG A 1003 -7.51 -3.46 -39.50
C ARG A 1003 -8.55 -4.28 -40.27
N ASP A 1004 -9.61 -4.71 -39.59
CA ASP A 1004 -10.74 -5.45 -40.17
C ASP A 1004 -11.53 -4.59 -41.16
N TYR A 1005 -11.86 -3.35 -40.80
CA TYR A 1005 -12.48 -2.37 -41.69
C TYR A 1005 -11.64 -2.18 -42.96
N LEU A 1006 -10.36 -1.83 -42.82
CA LEU A 1006 -9.52 -1.48 -43.96
C LEU A 1006 -9.23 -2.69 -44.85
N THR A 1007 -9.04 -3.87 -44.25
CA THR A 1007 -8.94 -5.13 -44.99
C THR A 1007 -10.22 -5.39 -45.79
N GLY A 1008 -11.40 -5.25 -45.17
CA GLY A 1008 -12.68 -5.40 -45.86
C GLY A 1008 -12.90 -4.37 -46.98
N ARG A 1009 -12.36 -3.15 -46.84
CA ARG A 1009 -12.36 -2.15 -47.91
C ARG A 1009 -11.47 -2.56 -49.08
N ILE A 1010 -10.27 -3.08 -48.83
CA ILE A 1010 -9.41 -3.63 -49.89
C ILE A 1010 -10.08 -4.82 -50.57
N GLU A 1011 -10.64 -5.74 -49.78
CA GLU A 1011 -11.31 -6.94 -50.29
C GLU A 1011 -12.59 -6.62 -51.07
N SER A 1012 -13.25 -5.48 -50.83
CA SER A 1012 -14.45 -5.08 -51.57
C SER A 1012 -14.17 -4.19 -52.78
N GLN A 1013 -13.23 -3.24 -52.68
CA GLN A 1013 -13.04 -2.19 -53.69
C GLN A 1013 -11.88 -2.46 -54.65
N CYS A 1014 -10.84 -3.18 -54.22
CA CYS A 1014 -9.64 -3.35 -55.03
C CYS A 1014 -9.71 -4.56 -55.97
N LYS A 1015 -8.91 -4.52 -57.04
CA LYS A 1015 -8.80 -5.61 -58.03
C LYS A 1015 -7.78 -6.66 -57.59
N GLN A 1016 -8.03 -7.90 -57.98
CA GLN A 1016 -7.08 -8.99 -57.78
C GLN A 1016 -5.89 -8.83 -58.73
N SER A 1017 -4.70 -8.89 -58.17
CA SER A 1017 -3.44 -8.84 -58.91
C SER A 1017 -3.06 -10.24 -59.39
N LYS A 1018 -2.72 -10.39 -60.68
CA LYS A 1018 -2.38 -11.71 -61.25
C LYS A 1018 -1.10 -12.31 -60.68
N ASP A 1019 -0.11 -11.47 -60.41
CA ASP A 1019 1.21 -11.83 -59.87
C ASP A 1019 1.21 -12.13 -58.37
N VAL A 1020 0.28 -11.54 -57.61
CA VAL A 1020 0.15 -11.79 -56.16
C VAL A 1020 -0.91 -12.85 -55.87
N GLY A 1021 -1.84 -13.09 -56.79
CA GLY A 1021 -3.01 -13.95 -56.58
C GLY A 1021 -4.05 -13.37 -55.61
N ARG A 1022 -3.87 -12.12 -55.13
CA ARG A 1022 -4.70 -11.46 -54.12
C ARG A 1022 -5.04 -10.02 -54.51
N LYS A 1023 -6.00 -9.42 -53.82
CA LYS A 1023 -6.35 -8.01 -53.99
C LYS A 1023 -5.23 -7.11 -53.48
N THR A 1024 -4.89 -6.09 -54.26
CA THR A 1024 -3.79 -5.16 -53.96
C THR A 1024 -4.27 -3.72 -53.94
N ALA A 1025 -3.57 -2.85 -53.23
CA ALA A 1025 -3.79 -1.40 -53.27
C ALA A 1025 -2.45 -0.68 -53.38
N TYR A 1026 -2.50 0.62 -53.70
CA TYR A 1026 -1.32 1.48 -53.75
C TYR A 1026 -1.26 2.35 -52.51
N MET A 1027 -0.10 2.34 -51.84
CA MET A 1027 0.20 3.19 -50.69
C MET A 1027 1.10 4.33 -51.14
N LEU A 1028 0.66 5.57 -50.91
CA LEU A 1028 1.37 6.80 -51.28
C LEU A 1028 1.91 7.50 -50.03
N LEU A 1029 3.15 7.99 -50.11
CA LEU A 1029 3.75 8.91 -49.13
C LEU A 1029 4.40 10.09 -49.86
N ASN A 1030 4.30 11.30 -49.32
CA ASN A 1030 5.10 12.45 -49.72
C ASN A 1030 6.34 12.58 -48.81
N ASP A 1031 7.22 13.54 -49.08
CA ASP A 1031 8.41 13.77 -48.24
C ASP A 1031 8.07 14.09 -46.78
N GLU A 1032 6.99 14.83 -46.53
CA GLU A 1032 6.55 15.18 -45.17
C GLU A 1032 6.11 13.95 -44.37
N ALA A 1033 5.35 13.03 -44.99
CA ALA A 1033 4.96 11.77 -44.37
C ALA A 1033 6.16 10.85 -44.11
N VAL A 1034 7.15 10.87 -45.01
CA VAL A 1034 8.42 10.16 -44.82
C VAL A 1034 9.18 10.70 -43.61
N ASP A 1035 9.22 12.02 -43.44
CA ASP A 1035 9.88 12.66 -42.31
C ASP A 1035 9.14 12.38 -41.00
N LEU A 1036 7.80 12.45 -40.99
CA LEU A 1036 6.97 12.07 -39.84
C LEU A 1036 7.12 10.60 -39.45
N PHE A 1037 7.29 9.70 -40.42
CA PHE A 1037 7.55 8.28 -40.16
C PHE A 1037 8.98 8.01 -39.64
N GLY A 1038 9.91 8.89 -40.01
CA GLY A 1038 11.34 8.75 -39.79
C GLY A 1038 12.06 8.33 -41.07
N ARG A 1039 12.73 9.28 -41.72
CA ARG A 1039 13.41 9.10 -43.01
C ARG A 1039 14.34 7.87 -43.03
N PRO A 1040 15.15 7.56 -42.01
CA PRO A 1040 16.01 6.37 -42.07
C PRO A 1040 15.24 5.04 -41.95
N SER A 1041 14.08 5.01 -41.28
CA SER A 1041 13.16 3.84 -41.32
C SER A 1041 12.63 3.65 -42.73
N PHE A 1042 12.21 4.74 -43.36
CA PHE A 1042 11.65 4.73 -44.70
C PHE A 1042 12.70 4.29 -45.74
N GLU A 1043 13.92 4.79 -45.64
CA GLU A 1043 15.02 4.39 -46.53
C GLU A 1043 15.35 2.90 -46.45
N PHE A 1044 15.09 2.24 -45.33
CA PHE A 1044 15.17 0.78 -45.27
C PHE A 1044 14.11 0.13 -46.19
N TYR A 1045 12.85 0.57 -46.14
CA TYR A 1045 11.82 0.03 -47.04
C TYR A 1045 12.05 0.41 -48.50
N TRP A 1046 12.48 1.65 -48.76
CA TRP A 1046 12.67 2.15 -50.10
C TRP A 1046 14.00 1.69 -50.72
N LYS A 1047 15.14 2.04 -50.13
CA LYS A 1047 16.46 1.81 -50.74
C LYS A 1047 17.04 0.42 -50.44
N LYS A 1048 16.76 -0.16 -49.26
CA LYS A 1048 17.31 -1.48 -48.88
C LYS A 1048 16.41 -2.64 -49.31
N LYS A 1049 15.09 -2.46 -49.21
CA LYS A 1049 14.09 -3.49 -49.55
C LYS A 1049 13.38 -3.27 -50.87
N ASN A 1050 13.56 -2.11 -51.51
CA ASN A 1050 12.99 -1.81 -52.82
C ASN A 1050 11.45 -1.90 -52.91
N PHE A 1051 10.74 -1.63 -51.81
CA PHE A 1051 9.27 -1.70 -51.79
C PHE A 1051 8.58 -0.46 -52.36
N PHE A 1052 9.28 0.67 -52.45
CA PHE A 1052 8.74 1.94 -52.93
C PHE A 1052 9.35 2.36 -54.27
N THR A 1053 8.53 2.94 -55.14
CA THR A 1053 8.97 3.65 -56.36
C THR A 1053 8.72 5.14 -56.18
N LYS A 1054 9.73 5.98 -56.47
CA LYS A 1054 9.60 7.45 -56.42
C LYS A 1054 9.10 7.97 -57.78
N THR A 1055 8.14 8.88 -57.73
CA THR A 1055 7.63 9.66 -58.86
C THR A 1055 7.83 11.14 -58.56
N ASP A 1056 8.13 11.97 -59.56
CA ASP A 1056 8.46 13.39 -59.35
C ASP A 1056 7.22 14.29 -59.21
N ASN A 1057 6.08 13.87 -59.77
CA ASN A 1057 4.82 14.60 -59.81
C ASN A 1057 3.63 13.66 -60.07
N VAL A 1058 2.41 14.21 -60.04
CA VAL A 1058 1.17 13.43 -60.24
C VAL A 1058 1.04 12.85 -61.64
N GLU A 1059 1.60 13.47 -62.69
CA GLU A 1059 1.60 12.91 -64.04
C GLU A 1059 2.38 11.59 -64.11
N GLN A 1060 3.56 11.54 -63.47
CA GLN A 1060 4.35 10.32 -63.38
C GLN A 1060 3.67 9.26 -62.50
N LEU A 1061 3.01 9.68 -61.41
CA LEU A 1061 2.20 8.80 -60.57
C LEU A 1061 1.06 8.17 -61.36
N ALA A 1062 0.27 8.96 -62.10
CA ALA A 1062 -0.84 8.48 -62.91
C ALA A 1062 -0.37 7.47 -63.96
N LYS A 1063 0.78 7.73 -64.60
CA LYS A 1063 1.43 6.80 -65.52
C LYS A 1063 1.85 5.49 -64.83
N LEU A 1064 2.40 5.54 -63.61
CA LEU A 1064 2.78 4.35 -62.85
C LEU A 1064 1.56 3.50 -62.44
N LEU A 1065 0.46 4.16 -62.08
CA LEU A 1065 -0.81 3.52 -61.70
C LEU A 1065 -1.63 3.06 -62.93
N ASN A 1066 -1.28 3.51 -64.13
CA ASN A 1066 -2.01 3.30 -65.38
C ASN A 1066 -3.46 3.85 -65.31
N VAL A 1067 -3.60 5.11 -64.91
CA VAL A 1067 -4.86 5.85 -64.79
C VAL A 1067 -4.72 7.28 -65.35
N GLU A 1068 -5.85 7.97 -65.59
CA GLU A 1068 -5.87 9.36 -66.04
C GLU A 1068 -5.39 10.32 -64.94
N THR A 1069 -4.56 11.29 -65.30
CA THR A 1069 -3.96 12.28 -64.38
C THR A 1069 -5.04 13.09 -63.64
N GLU A 1070 -6.12 13.45 -64.33
CA GLU A 1070 -7.23 14.23 -63.79
C GLU A 1070 -7.94 13.51 -62.63
N LEU A 1071 -8.01 12.18 -62.65
CA LEU A 1071 -8.66 11.39 -61.59
C LEU A 1071 -7.84 11.40 -60.29
N VAL A 1072 -6.51 11.29 -60.42
CA VAL A 1072 -5.61 11.35 -59.27
C VAL A 1072 -5.59 12.77 -58.70
N ASN A 1073 -5.51 13.79 -59.56
CA ASN A 1073 -5.60 15.19 -59.13
C ASN A 1073 -6.92 15.50 -58.43
N ALA A 1074 -8.05 15.01 -58.95
CA ALA A 1074 -9.34 15.16 -58.28
C ALA A 1074 -9.34 14.50 -56.89
N THR A 1075 -8.77 13.30 -56.77
CA THR A 1075 -8.68 12.58 -55.50
C THR A 1075 -7.83 13.33 -54.47
N LEU A 1076 -6.64 13.81 -54.86
CA LEU A 1076 -5.76 14.58 -53.98
C LEU A 1076 -6.37 15.93 -53.58
N LYS A 1077 -7.06 16.59 -54.52
CA LYS A 1077 -7.78 17.84 -54.24
C LYS A 1077 -8.91 17.63 -53.24
N GLN A 1078 -9.74 16.60 -53.42
CA GLN A 1078 -10.82 16.28 -52.48
C GLN A 1078 -10.28 15.96 -51.08
N TYR A 1079 -9.12 15.29 -51.01
CA TYR A 1079 -8.45 15.01 -49.74
C TYR A 1079 -7.94 16.29 -49.07
N ALA A 1080 -7.37 17.23 -49.84
CA ALA A 1080 -6.93 18.53 -49.32
C ALA A 1080 -8.11 19.41 -48.86
N GLU A 1081 -9.20 19.47 -49.63
CA GLU A 1081 -10.45 20.16 -49.27
C GLU A 1081 -11.11 19.55 -48.02
N ALA A 1082 -10.92 18.25 -47.76
CA ALA A 1082 -11.39 17.64 -46.51
C ALA A 1082 -10.47 17.97 -45.33
N ALA A 1083 -9.16 18.10 -45.57
CA ALA A 1083 -8.17 18.43 -44.55
C ALA A 1083 -8.27 19.89 -44.07
N ASP A 1084 -8.65 20.83 -44.95
CA ASP A 1084 -8.82 22.25 -44.62
C ASP A 1084 -10.22 22.61 -44.09
N GLY A 1085 -11.14 21.64 -44.05
CA GLY A 1085 -12.51 21.82 -43.57
C GLY A 1085 -13.48 22.43 -44.60
N ALA A 1086 -13.08 22.59 -45.87
CA ALA A 1086 -13.97 23.05 -46.94
C ALA A 1086 -15.07 22.04 -47.29
N ARG A 1087 -14.89 20.76 -46.93
CA ARG A 1087 -15.90 19.69 -47.07
C ARG A 1087 -15.72 18.60 -46.03
N ASP A 1088 -16.77 17.80 -45.83
CA ASP A 1088 -16.67 16.56 -45.05
C ASP A 1088 -15.90 15.48 -45.83
N ASP A 1089 -15.12 14.68 -45.11
CA ASP A 1089 -14.43 13.52 -45.64
C ASP A 1089 -15.43 12.39 -45.97
N PRO A 1090 -15.43 11.83 -47.19
CA PRO A 1090 -16.39 10.81 -47.59
C PRO A 1090 -16.29 9.49 -46.80
N PHE A 1091 -15.20 9.28 -46.06
CA PHE A 1091 -14.99 8.10 -45.23
C PHE A 1091 -14.91 8.43 -43.72
N GLY A 1092 -15.30 9.65 -43.33
CA GLY A 1092 -15.32 10.11 -41.93
C GLY A 1092 -13.93 10.29 -41.32
N LYS A 1093 -12.87 10.51 -42.13
CA LYS A 1093 -11.54 10.86 -41.62
C LYS A 1093 -11.54 12.28 -41.05
N THR A 1094 -11.03 12.42 -39.84
CA THR A 1094 -10.97 13.72 -39.11
C THR A 1094 -9.53 14.18 -38.83
N VAL A 1095 -8.53 13.32 -39.07
CA VAL A 1095 -7.12 13.61 -38.81
C VAL A 1095 -6.34 13.45 -40.11
N PHE A 1096 -5.64 14.51 -40.51
CA PHE A 1096 -4.90 14.61 -41.77
C PHE A 1096 -3.45 15.03 -41.51
N PRO A 1097 -2.52 14.06 -41.31
CA PRO A 1097 -1.14 14.39 -40.94
C PRO A 1097 -0.37 15.19 -41.99
N VAL A 1098 -0.70 14.99 -43.27
CA VAL A 1098 -0.07 15.66 -44.42
C VAL A 1098 -1.10 15.89 -45.52
N ILE A 1099 -0.79 16.80 -46.45
CA ILE A 1099 -1.48 16.99 -47.73
C ILE A 1099 -0.52 16.74 -48.91
N PHE A 1100 -1.06 16.34 -50.05
CA PHE A 1100 -0.27 16.00 -51.23
C PHE A 1100 -0.32 17.14 -52.25
N ASP A 1101 0.84 17.73 -52.54
CA ASP A 1101 1.03 18.73 -53.60
C ASP A 1101 1.27 18.02 -54.95
N PRO A 1102 0.43 18.25 -55.98
CA PRO A 1102 0.60 17.59 -57.28
C PRO A 1102 1.96 17.80 -57.97
N GLY A 1103 2.64 18.91 -57.67
CA GLY A 1103 3.94 19.25 -58.25
C GLY A 1103 5.15 18.68 -57.50
N ARG A 1104 4.94 17.91 -56.42
CA ARG A 1104 6.02 17.38 -55.58
C ARG A 1104 6.17 15.86 -55.68
N PRO A 1105 7.34 15.31 -55.29
CA PRO A 1105 7.57 13.89 -55.38
C PRO A 1105 6.68 13.04 -54.48
N ILE A 1106 6.26 11.88 -54.99
CA ILE A 1106 5.42 10.89 -54.32
C ILE A 1106 6.08 9.52 -54.38
N TYR A 1107 6.13 8.83 -53.24
CA TYR A 1107 6.59 7.46 -53.08
C TYR A 1107 5.43 6.49 -53.08
N VAL A 1108 5.49 5.45 -53.91
CA VAL A 1108 4.39 4.50 -54.13
C VAL A 1108 4.84 3.07 -53.83
N ALA A 1109 4.08 2.35 -53.00
CA ALA A 1109 4.28 0.92 -52.76
C ALA A 1109 3.00 0.13 -53.07
N ARG A 1110 3.15 -1.13 -53.50
CA ARG A 1110 2.04 -2.08 -53.63
C ARG A 1110 1.86 -2.83 -52.31
N ILE A 1111 0.63 -2.91 -51.84
CA ILE A 1111 0.28 -3.59 -50.60
C ILE A 1111 -0.83 -4.62 -50.82
N THR A 1112 -0.87 -5.66 -49.97
CA THR A 1112 -1.94 -6.66 -49.95
C THR A 1112 -2.27 -7.09 -48.52
N PRO A 1113 -3.50 -7.54 -48.22
CA PRO A 1113 -3.83 -8.10 -46.91
C PRO A 1113 -3.00 -9.35 -46.57
N VAL A 1114 -2.53 -9.46 -45.33
CA VAL A 1114 -1.67 -10.55 -44.83
C VAL A 1114 -2.13 -11.05 -43.47
N ILE A 1115 -2.08 -12.36 -43.19
CA ILE A 1115 -2.23 -12.88 -41.83
C ILE A 1115 -1.11 -12.31 -40.96
N HIS A 1116 -1.47 -11.84 -39.78
CA HIS A 1116 -0.51 -11.18 -38.89
C HIS A 1116 -0.49 -11.75 -37.47
N TYR A 1117 -1.61 -12.30 -36.98
CA TYR A 1117 -1.70 -12.81 -35.62
C TYR A 1117 -2.87 -13.79 -35.47
N THR A 1118 -2.70 -14.88 -34.71
CA THR A 1118 -3.80 -15.76 -34.30
C THR A 1118 -4.22 -15.46 -32.87
N MET A 1119 -5.45 -15.00 -32.67
CA MET A 1119 -5.98 -14.64 -31.33
C MET A 1119 -6.55 -15.85 -30.58
N GLY A 1120 -6.84 -16.93 -31.30
CA GLY A 1120 -7.26 -18.20 -30.73
C GLY A 1120 -6.08 -19.04 -30.25
N GLY A 1121 -6.34 -19.90 -29.28
CA GLY A 1121 -5.34 -20.78 -28.70
C GLY A 1121 -5.85 -21.54 -27.49
N LEU A 1122 -4.93 -21.91 -26.60
CA LEU A 1122 -5.24 -22.60 -25.35
C LEU A 1122 -6.00 -21.67 -24.40
N LYS A 1123 -7.10 -22.15 -23.81
CA LYS A 1123 -7.79 -21.44 -22.74
C LYS A 1123 -6.95 -21.45 -21.47
N ILE A 1124 -6.69 -20.28 -20.92
CA ILE A 1124 -5.95 -20.09 -19.67
C ILE A 1124 -6.80 -19.37 -18.62
N ASP A 1125 -6.45 -19.56 -17.34
CA ASP A 1125 -6.94 -18.71 -16.25
C ASP A 1125 -6.02 -17.49 -16.00
N ILE A 1126 -6.33 -16.69 -14.97
CA ILE A 1126 -5.56 -15.51 -14.58
C ILE A 1126 -4.14 -15.83 -14.05
N HIS A 1127 -3.82 -17.11 -13.85
CA HIS A 1127 -2.49 -17.59 -13.45
C HIS A 1127 -1.73 -18.23 -14.62
N SER A 1128 -2.25 -18.06 -15.85
CA SER A 1128 -1.74 -18.68 -17.07
C SER A 1128 -1.78 -20.22 -17.07
N GLN A 1129 -2.59 -20.85 -16.21
CA GLN A 1129 -2.76 -22.31 -16.18
C GLN A 1129 -3.69 -22.75 -17.29
N VAL A 1130 -3.32 -23.81 -18.01
CA VAL A 1130 -4.13 -24.34 -19.12
C VAL A 1130 -5.35 -25.09 -18.56
N LEU A 1131 -6.53 -24.79 -19.12
CA LEU A 1131 -7.80 -25.37 -18.69
C LEU A 1131 -8.28 -26.50 -19.61
N ARG A 1132 -9.06 -27.44 -19.07
CA ARG A 1132 -9.82 -28.46 -19.79
C ARG A 1132 -11.23 -27.94 -20.13
N GLU A 1133 -11.98 -28.73 -20.90
CA GLU A 1133 -13.35 -28.37 -21.30
C GLU A 1133 -14.30 -28.19 -20.11
N ASP A 1134 -14.13 -29.00 -19.07
CA ASP A 1134 -14.91 -28.95 -17.82
C ASP A 1134 -14.50 -27.81 -16.87
N GLY A 1135 -13.50 -26.99 -17.24
CA GLY A 1135 -12.97 -25.89 -16.43
C GLY A 1135 -11.91 -26.31 -15.40
N SER A 1136 -11.60 -27.61 -15.28
CA SER A 1136 -10.47 -28.06 -14.46
C SER A 1136 -9.13 -27.65 -15.08
N LYS A 1137 -8.09 -27.60 -14.25
CA LYS A 1137 -6.73 -27.17 -14.62
C LYS A 1137 -5.91 -28.39 -15.02
N ILE A 1138 -5.05 -28.25 -16.02
CA ILE A 1138 -4.03 -29.26 -16.32
C ILE A 1138 -2.81 -28.95 -15.43
N SER A 1139 -2.64 -29.74 -14.37
CA SER A 1139 -1.54 -29.57 -13.43
C SER A 1139 -0.18 -29.67 -14.12
N GLY A 1140 0.74 -28.78 -13.78
CA GLY A 1140 2.07 -28.72 -14.39
C GLY A 1140 2.13 -28.05 -15.78
N LEU A 1141 1.00 -27.58 -16.34
CA LEU A 1141 0.97 -26.96 -17.67
C LEU A 1141 0.49 -25.50 -17.66
N TYR A 1142 1.30 -24.63 -18.24
CA TYR A 1142 1.05 -23.20 -18.39
C TYR A 1142 1.21 -22.77 -19.85
N ALA A 1143 0.55 -21.69 -20.25
CA ALA A 1143 0.67 -21.14 -21.60
C ALA A 1143 0.69 -19.61 -21.59
N ALA A 1144 1.50 -19.00 -22.46
CA ALA A 1144 1.58 -17.55 -22.61
C ALA A 1144 1.98 -17.11 -24.02
N GLY A 1145 1.46 -15.96 -24.45
CA GLY A 1145 1.67 -15.41 -25.80
C GLY A 1145 0.69 -15.98 -26.81
N GLU A 1146 1.03 -15.96 -28.09
CA GLU A 1146 0.12 -16.33 -29.20
C GLU A 1146 -0.33 -17.82 -29.21
N VAL A 1147 0.22 -18.65 -28.33
CA VAL A 1147 -0.26 -20.04 -28.11
C VAL A 1147 -1.50 -20.09 -27.22
N SER A 1148 -1.76 -19.05 -26.41
CA SER A 1148 -2.95 -18.89 -25.57
C SER A 1148 -3.98 -18.00 -26.25
N GLY A 1149 -5.26 -18.20 -25.92
CA GLY A 1149 -6.38 -17.41 -26.43
C GLY A 1149 -7.16 -16.66 -25.35
N GLY A 1150 -8.07 -15.78 -25.78
CA GLY A 1150 -9.00 -15.05 -24.91
C GLY A 1150 -8.66 -13.57 -24.67
N VAL A 1151 -7.38 -13.16 -24.74
CA VAL A 1151 -6.99 -11.76 -24.47
C VAL A 1151 -7.52 -10.79 -25.54
N HIS A 1152 -7.54 -11.18 -26.82
CA HIS A 1152 -7.76 -10.25 -27.94
C HIS A 1152 -9.15 -10.32 -28.59
N GLY A 1153 -9.95 -11.36 -28.32
CA GLY A 1153 -11.28 -11.50 -28.93
C GLY A 1153 -11.25 -11.52 -30.47
N ALA A 1154 -12.18 -10.83 -31.12
CA ALA A 1154 -12.30 -10.84 -32.59
C ALA A 1154 -11.17 -10.10 -33.31
N ASN A 1155 -10.53 -9.11 -32.68
CA ASN A 1155 -9.51 -8.29 -33.31
C ASN A 1155 -8.58 -7.67 -32.26
N ARG A 1156 -7.27 -7.72 -32.52
CA ARG A 1156 -6.24 -7.29 -31.58
C ARG A 1156 -5.90 -5.81 -31.71
N LEU A 1157 -5.90 -5.10 -30.58
CA LEU A 1157 -5.41 -3.73 -30.47
C LEU A 1157 -3.88 -3.67 -30.69
N GLY A 1158 -3.42 -2.77 -31.55
CA GLY A 1158 -2.00 -2.65 -31.91
C GLY A 1158 -1.11 -2.41 -30.68
N GLY A 1159 0.02 -3.11 -30.57
CA GLY A 1159 0.93 -3.03 -29.40
C GLY A 1159 0.62 -4.02 -28.26
N ASN A 1160 -0.60 -4.58 -28.16
CA ASN A 1160 -0.95 -5.52 -27.10
C ASN A 1160 -0.24 -6.88 -27.20
N SER A 1161 0.27 -7.26 -28.36
CA SER A 1161 0.94 -8.57 -28.53
C SER A 1161 2.25 -8.67 -27.75
N LEU A 1162 3.05 -7.60 -27.71
CA LEU A 1162 4.28 -7.61 -26.91
C LEU A 1162 3.95 -7.48 -25.41
N LEU A 1163 2.91 -6.71 -25.08
CA LEU A 1163 2.46 -6.54 -23.70
C LEU A 1163 1.95 -7.86 -23.11
N GLU A 1164 1.11 -8.58 -23.85
CA GLU A 1164 0.60 -9.90 -23.44
C GLU A 1164 1.75 -10.88 -23.18
N CYS A 1165 2.73 -10.93 -24.08
CA CYS A 1165 3.94 -11.72 -23.88
C CYS A 1165 4.67 -11.35 -22.57
N ALA A 1166 4.86 -10.06 -22.30
CA ALA A 1166 5.58 -9.59 -21.11
C ALA A 1166 4.80 -9.83 -19.80
N VAL A 1167 3.47 -9.70 -19.82
CA VAL A 1167 2.59 -9.89 -18.66
C VAL A 1167 2.37 -11.39 -18.40
N PHE A 1168 1.74 -12.10 -19.33
CA PHE A 1168 1.33 -13.48 -19.12
C PHE A 1168 2.53 -14.44 -19.14
N GLY A 1169 3.62 -14.09 -19.82
CA GLY A 1169 4.89 -14.81 -19.73
C GLY A 1169 5.45 -14.76 -18.31
N ALA A 1170 5.56 -13.56 -17.72
CA ALA A 1170 6.04 -13.41 -16.35
C ALA A 1170 5.13 -14.11 -15.32
N ILE A 1171 3.80 -14.05 -15.51
CA ILE A 1171 2.82 -14.75 -14.67
C ILE A 1171 3.01 -16.26 -14.78
N ALA A 1172 3.06 -16.81 -16.00
CA ALA A 1172 3.26 -18.24 -16.23
C ALA A 1172 4.55 -18.75 -15.58
N GLY A 1173 5.67 -18.02 -15.74
CA GLY A 1173 6.93 -18.38 -15.11
C GLY A 1173 6.89 -18.34 -13.58
N LYS A 1174 6.25 -17.32 -13.00
CA LYS A 1174 6.09 -17.18 -11.55
C LYS A 1174 5.27 -18.34 -10.96
N TYR A 1175 4.12 -18.68 -11.55
CA TYR A 1175 3.27 -19.75 -11.03
C TYR A 1175 3.81 -21.15 -11.32
N ALA A 1176 4.49 -21.36 -12.46
CA ALA A 1176 5.21 -22.60 -12.75
C ALA A 1176 6.28 -22.91 -11.70
N ALA A 1177 6.89 -21.89 -11.09
CA ALA A 1177 7.84 -22.08 -9.99
C ALA A 1177 7.18 -22.45 -8.64
N MET A 1178 5.88 -22.17 -8.44
CA MET A 1178 5.20 -22.20 -7.13
C MET A 1178 4.42 -23.48 -6.80
N VAL A 1179 4.12 -24.37 -7.76
CA VAL A 1179 3.23 -25.56 -7.57
C VAL A 1179 3.69 -26.53 -6.47
N PRO A 1180 2.95 -26.81 -5.38
CA PRO A 1180 3.40 -27.66 -4.27
C PRO A 1180 3.89 -29.07 -4.70
N VAL A 1181 4.94 -29.58 -4.04
CA VAL A 1181 5.36 -30.98 -4.15
C VAL A 1181 4.27 -31.83 -3.53
N GLY A 1182 3.53 -32.60 -4.34
CA GLY A 1182 2.31 -33.25 -3.87
C GLY A 1182 1.69 -34.24 -4.86
N ALA A 1183 2.50 -35.04 -5.51
CA ALA A 1183 2.13 -36.38 -5.97
C ALA A 1183 3.44 -37.18 -6.04
N GLN A 1184 3.83 -37.79 -4.92
CA GLN A 1184 4.85 -38.82 -4.93
C GLN A 1184 4.38 -39.89 -5.92
N ALA A 1185 5.14 -40.05 -7.01
CA ALA A 1185 5.20 -41.33 -7.70
C ALA A 1185 5.60 -42.36 -6.64
N GLY A 1186 4.67 -43.23 -6.29
CA GLY A 1186 4.98 -44.42 -5.52
C GLY A 1186 6.00 -45.27 -6.27
N ASP A 1187 6.89 -45.88 -5.50
CA ASP A 1187 7.90 -46.87 -5.87
C ASP A 1187 7.73 -47.49 -7.27
N LEU A 1188 8.72 -47.22 -8.13
CA LEU A 1188 9.18 -48.14 -9.18
C LEU A 1188 10.71 -48.10 -9.28
#